data_AF-A0A1L7XM56-F1
#
_entry.id   AF-A0A1L7XM56-F1
#
_cell.length_a   1.000
_cell.length_b   1.000
_cell.length_c   1.000
_cell.angle_alpha   90.00
_cell.angle_beta   90.00
_cell.angle_gamma   90.00
#
_symmetry.space_group_name_H-M   'P 1'
#
loop_
_entity.id
_entity.type
_entity.pdbx_description
1 polymer ?
#
loop_
_entity_poly.entity_id
_entity_poly.type
_entity_poly.pdbx_seq_one_letter_code
_entity_poly.pdbx_strand_id
1 'polypeptide(L)'
;MELSVGEAKADPSPISSVPTAVTLDEENDTYSMGSLTKVLDNGNTLLPQVLVSLALEEEQELDFEQCRRWLQNFPALAMYAKVQGMYKSNSTLLILSVPVVIWDWIPDDPACAFIGFVYSQDLLEWRTDKKGQLSNVLPRSTTSSITTDNPSLPKPTSPHSNIANEKRVQQELFHPDIKDELSLKMPANPLQGVEALVTAVRNLTSNDNYKVAANIFDEILQLREQLKSKDAELGRAQKEIIGLKSKHESRVQERSDVSKIIDENGDLEGRIASLWKAKETEIASLRLAKDSEIAALQSAKAKLQSDNATLQSEKDVLKKEFGEQYKSWDIRISKQKDLKDEVAALKQLLEQENQRASASEATLADKKEVALDGTWMWLKSCENTLEEERQELELEYLDLNDLLVRRFFLTKLTESENLTWKKISGELYQPDLIKIIPKKFPLSNSIQSQYLRMAVAEKIIAMIYYSDIFQQYYLPESDETGKILNQLYKENPRREAIFRSQLRYAYKPEVEQGRVTSIVKSATDKVVGFLGPLLFAPNAEVDFRSEFEGLLWEAVDLWRPVQRSAERGFVENEPDNGWDDYEEYHSAIELRPDQEVHVPDEPSAIMSLFPRVIVDNFPISPGYALWSNQSTVVAADLESKSRNSMNELAGNSTRGIQRRGTRRFSSSGENTPQSPRSPLGNLHALMHTKNRSISLPRRELSGTPGRE
;
A
#
# COMPACT_ATOMS: atom_id res chain seq x y z
N MET A 1 -8.50 -78.48 -10.50
CA MET A 1 -8.61 -77.78 -11.80
C MET A 1 -8.28 -76.33 -11.52
N GLU A 2 -6.99 -76.00 -11.54
CA GLU A 2 -6.22 -75.58 -12.74
C GLU A 2 -6.70 -74.21 -13.23
N LEU A 3 -5.96 -73.16 -12.87
CA LEU A 3 -4.85 -72.55 -13.64
C LEU A 3 -5.37 -71.69 -14.80
N SER A 4 -5.19 -70.38 -14.70
CA SER A 4 -4.30 -69.70 -15.62
C SER A 4 -3.91 -68.32 -15.10
N VAL A 5 -2.59 -68.12 -15.08
CA VAL A 5 -1.84 -66.91 -14.79
C VAL A 5 -1.93 -65.97 -16.00
N GLY A 6 -1.97 -64.66 -15.73
CA GLY A 6 -1.78 -63.60 -16.71
C GLY A 6 -1.13 -62.39 -16.04
N GLU A 7 0.19 -62.35 -16.07
CA GLU A 7 1.00 -61.18 -15.69
C GLU A 7 0.74 -60.03 -16.67
N ALA A 8 0.34 -58.87 -16.16
CA ALA A 8 0.38 -57.61 -16.89
C ALA A 8 1.32 -56.65 -16.16
N LYS A 9 2.45 -56.44 -16.82
CA LYS A 9 3.58 -55.57 -16.50
C LYS A 9 3.10 -54.11 -16.46
N ALA A 10 3.18 -53.48 -15.29
CA ALA A 10 2.92 -52.05 -15.14
C ALA A 10 4.23 -51.26 -15.29
N ASP A 11 4.38 -50.59 -16.44
CA ASP A 11 5.32 -49.48 -16.62
C ASP A 11 4.77 -48.24 -15.88
N PRO A 12 5.51 -47.62 -14.95
CA PRO A 12 5.16 -46.32 -14.43
C PRO A 12 5.64 -45.24 -15.41
N SER A 13 4.70 -44.64 -16.16
CA SER A 13 4.97 -43.36 -16.83
C SER A 13 4.92 -42.21 -15.80
N PRO A 14 5.83 -41.23 -15.86
CA PRO A 14 6.03 -40.26 -14.79
C PRO A 14 5.15 -39.03 -14.97
N ILE A 15 4.34 -38.73 -13.95
CA ILE A 15 3.80 -37.39 -13.70
C ILE A 15 4.74 -36.74 -12.70
N SER A 16 5.66 -35.90 -13.17
CA SER A 16 6.23 -34.78 -12.39
C SER A 16 7.14 -33.95 -13.29
N SER A 17 6.61 -32.92 -13.94
CA SER A 17 7.44 -31.83 -14.45
C SER A 17 7.71 -30.87 -13.30
N VAL A 18 8.66 -31.24 -12.46
CA VAL A 18 9.36 -30.32 -11.54
C VAL A 18 10.03 -29.25 -12.40
N PRO A 19 9.87 -27.94 -12.12
CA PRO A 19 10.72 -26.95 -12.77
C PRO A 19 12.15 -27.19 -12.30
N THR A 20 13.01 -27.50 -13.26
CA THR A 20 14.45 -27.72 -13.15
C THR A 20 15.07 -26.77 -12.13
N ALA A 21 15.67 -27.35 -11.09
CA ALA A 21 16.58 -26.67 -10.20
C ALA A 21 17.68 -26.02 -11.04
N VAL A 22 17.72 -24.69 -11.03
CA VAL A 22 18.85 -23.93 -11.52
C VAL A 22 19.99 -24.25 -10.56
N THR A 23 20.98 -24.99 -11.06
CA THR A 23 22.31 -25.07 -10.46
C THR A 23 22.85 -23.64 -10.36
N LEU A 24 22.90 -23.10 -9.13
CA LEU A 24 23.57 -21.84 -8.85
C LEU A 24 24.91 -22.18 -8.23
N ASP A 25 25.95 -21.71 -8.91
CA ASP A 25 27.33 -21.71 -8.44
C ASP A 25 27.42 -21.12 -7.02
N GLU A 26 28.22 -21.77 -6.19
CA GLU A 26 28.62 -21.34 -4.86
C GLU A 26 29.43 -20.04 -4.97
N GLU A 27 28.79 -18.86 -4.88
CA GLU A 27 29.34 -17.55 -4.44
C GLU A 27 28.46 -16.34 -4.85
N ASN A 28 27.15 -16.38 -4.59
CA ASN A 28 26.36 -15.14 -4.63
C ASN A 28 25.26 -15.16 -3.58
N ASP A 29 25.37 -14.30 -2.57
CA ASP A 29 24.34 -14.06 -1.57
C ASP A 29 23.01 -13.72 -2.27
N THR A 30 22.12 -14.70 -2.36
CA THR A 30 20.79 -14.59 -2.99
C THR A 30 19.92 -13.49 -2.34
N TYR A 31 20.30 -13.05 -1.14
CA TYR A 31 19.64 -12.00 -0.35
C TYR A 31 20.46 -10.72 -0.19
N SER A 32 21.44 -10.46 -1.07
CA SER A 32 22.07 -9.15 -1.16
C SER A 32 21.04 -8.07 -1.55
N MET A 33 21.14 -6.86 -0.99
CA MET A 33 20.19 -5.76 -1.23
C MET A 33 20.00 -5.42 -2.71
N GLY A 34 21.03 -5.64 -3.56
CA GLY A 34 20.93 -5.46 -5.01
C GLY A 34 20.10 -6.52 -5.75
N SER A 35 19.78 -7.64 -5.11
CA SER A 35 19.02 -8.75 -5.69
C SER A 35 17.50 -8.54 -5.63
N LEU A 36 17.01 -7.63 -4.76
CA LEU A 36 15.58 -7.38 -4.51
C LEU A 36 14.81 -6.85 -5.74
N THR A 37 15.50 -6.17 -6.65
CA THR A 37 14.92 -5.61 -7.88
C THR A 37 15.55 -6.18 -9.16
N LYS A 38 16.42 -7.20 -9.04
CA LYS A 38 17.12 -7.76 -10.19
C LYS A 38 16.15 -8.49 -11.12
N VAL A 39 16.21 -8.15 -12.41
CA VAL A 39 15.42 -8.76 -13.48
C VAL A 39 16.34 -9.71 -14.25
N LEU A 40 15.88 -10.92 -14.48
CA LEU A 40 16.53 -11.95 -15.28
C LEU A 40 16.30 -11.67 -16.78
N ASP A 41 17.14 -12.23 -17.65
CA ASP A 41 17.10 -12.00 -19.11
C ASP A 41 15.76 -12.42 -19.77
N ASN A 42 14.98 -13.26 -19.09
CA ASN A 42 13.64 -13.68 -19.48
C ASN A 42 12.52 -12.68 -19.12
N GLY A 43 12.84 -11.57 -18.45
CA GLY A 43 11.88 -10.55 -17.99
C GLY A 43 11.26 -10.83 -16.61
N ASN A 44 11.64 -11.93 -15.96
CA ASN A 44 11.19 -12.28 -14.62
C ASN A 44 12.07 -11.63 -13.54
N THR A 45 11.52 -11.37 -12.37
CA THR A 45 12.29 -10.90 -11.22
C THR A 45 12.98 -12.08 -10.55
N LEU A 46 14.21 -11.87 -10.04
CA LEU A 46 14.98 -12.90 -9.36
C LEU A 46 14.29 -13.37 -8.07
N LEU A 47 13.63 -12.45 -7.37
CA LEU A 47 12.83 -12.70 -6.18
C LEU A 47 11.34 -12.41 -6.46
N PRO A 48 10.41 -13.14 -5.81
CA PRO A 48 8.99 -12.88 -5.93
C PRO A 48 8.64 -11.49 -5.39
N GLN A 49 7.69 -10.84 -6.05
CA GLN A 49 7.14 -9.55 -5.64
C GLN A 49 5.66 -9.68 -5.33
N VAL A 50 5.15 -8.76 -4.53
CA VAL A 50 3.75 -8.60 -4.17
C VAL A 50 3.21 -7.37 -4.88
N LEU A 51 2.09 -7.54 -5.59
CA LEU A 51 1.29 -6.42 -6.06
C LEU A 51 0.39 -5.93 -4.93
N VAL A 52 0.43 -4.63 -4.70
CA VAL A 52 -0.34 -3.95 -3.66
C VAL A 52 -1.09 -2.80 -4.30
N SER A 53 -2.37 -2.65 -3.96
CA SER A 53 -3.12 -1.42 -4.26
C SER A 53 -3.04 -0.49 -3.06
N LEU A 54 -2.73 0.78 -3.29
CA LEU A 54 -2.64 1.82 -2.28
C LEU A 54 -3.63 2.94 -2.64
N ALA A 55 -4.59 3.20 -1.76
CA ALA A 55 -5.60 4.24 -1.92
C ALA A 55 -5.15 5.51 -1.19
N LEU A 56 -4.92 6.59 -1.93
CA LEU A 56 -4.59 7.89 -1.37
C LEU A 56 -5.86 8.66 -1.01
N GLU A 57 -5.82 9.39 0.10
CA GLU A 57 -6.88 10.32 0.47
C GLU A 57 -6.96 11.46 -0.55
N GLU A 58 -8.16 11.67 -1.08
CA GLU A 58 -8.52 12.71 -2.06
C GLU A 58 -7.90 12.52 -3.47
N GLU A 59 -8.33 13.38 -4.40
CA GLU A 59 -7.77 13.46 -5.75
C GLU A 59 -6.44 14.21 -5.70
N GLN A 60 -5.35 13.48 -5.53
CA GLN A 60 -4.00 14.03 -5.52
C GLN A 60 -3.54 14.25 -6.97
N GLU A 61 -3.15 15.48 -7.32
CA GLU A 61 -2.52 15.79 -8.61
C GLU A 61 -1.05 15.30 -8.63
N LEU A 62 -0.86 13.98 -8.57
CA LEU A 62 0.45 13.37 -8.69
C LEU A 62 0.74 13.06 -10.16
N ASP A 63 1.88 13.51 -10.65
CA ASP A 63 2.44 13.05 -11.91
C ASP A 63 3.07 11.66 -11.71
N PHE A 64 2.83 10.74 -12.65
CA PHE A 64 3.28 9.34 -12.54
C PHE A 64 4.80 9.26 -12.42
N GLU A 65 5.50 10.05 -13.22
CA GLU A 65 6.96 10.06 -13.28
C GLU A 65 7.56 10.78 -12.06
N GLN A 66 6.90 11.83 -11.56
CA GLN A 66 7.27 12.49 -10.32
C GLN A 66 7.09 11.59 -9.09
N CYS A 67 5.99 10.84 -9.01
CA CYS A 67 5.72 9.87 -7.95
C CYS A 67 6.75 8.74 -7.96
N ARG A 68 7.05 8.21 -9.15
CA ARG A 68 8.11 7.21 -9.35
C ARG A 68 9.47 7.70 -8.88
N ARG A 69 9.86 8.92 -9.25
CA ARG A 69 11.14 9.53 -8.81
C ARG A 69 11.17 9.79 -7.32
N TRP A 70 10.06 10.22 -6.73
CA TRP A 70 9.97 10.45 -5.29
C TRP A 70 10.18 9.14 -4.51
N LEU A 71 9.52 8.04 -4.91
CA LEU A 71 9.73 6.72 -4.32
C LEU A 71 11.17 6.21 -4.48
N GLN A 72 11.78 6.42 -5.64
CA GLN A 72 13.17 6.04 -5.90
C GLN A 72 14.18 6.84 -5.06
N ASN A 73 13.85 8.08 -4.71
CA ASN A 73 14.70 8.95 -3.88
C ASN A 73 14.46 8.77 -2.37
N PHE A 74 13.55 7.88 -1.97
CA PHE A 74 13.26 7.64 -0.56
C PHE A 74 14.41 6.86 0.10
N PRO A 75 15.02 7.35 1.19
CA PRO A 75 16.25 6.78 1.75
C PRO A 75 16.02 5.52 2.61
N ALA A 76 15.17 4.59 2.17
CA ALA A 76 14.85 3.35 2.87
C ALA A 76 14.45 2.23 1.90
N LEU A 77 13.92 1.12 2.42
CA LEU A 77 13.46 -0.04 1.64
C LEU A 77 12.40 0.32 0.57
N ALA A 78 11.68 1.44 0.75
CA ALA A 78 10.70 1.93 -0.22
C ALA A 78 11.28 2.21 -1.62
N MET A 79 12.61 2.42 -1.75
CA MET A 79 13.25 2.62 -3.06
C MET A 79 13.18 1.38 -3.97
N TYR A 80 12.93 0.20 -3.40
CA TYR A 80 12.75 -1.05 -4.14
C TYR A 80 11.30 -1.30 -4.56
N ALA A 81 10.35 -0.44 -4.17
CA ALA A 81 8.99 -0.48 -4.66
C ALA A 81 8.91 0.14 -6.06
N LYS A 82 8.25 -0.54 -6.99
CA LYS A 82 8.00 -0.04 -8.35
C LYS A 82 6.53 0.35 -8.51
N VAL A 83 6.28 1.58 -8.96
CA VAL A 83 4.93 1.99 -9.39
C VAL A 83 4.60 1.30 -10.71
N GLN A 84 3.56 0.47 -10.72
CA GLN A 84 3.09 -0.25 -11.92
C GLN A 84 1.92 0.47 -12.58
N GLY A 85 1.12 1.22 -11.82
CA GLY A 85 -0.03 1.93 -12.35
C GLY A 85 -0.56 2.99 -11.40
N MET A 86 -1.25 3.97 -11.97
CA MET A 86 -1.91 5.04 -11.22
C MET A 86 -3.23 5.39 -11.90
N TYR A 87 -4.31 5.42 -11.11
CA TYR A 87 -5.66 5.67 -11.57
C TYR A 87 -6.27 6.82 -10.77
N LYS A 88 -6.70 7.87 -11.48
CA LYS A 88 -7.40 9.00 -10.88
C LYS A 88 -8.84 8.59 -10.55
N SER A 89 -9.29 8.90 -9.34
CA SER A 89 -10.65 8.73 -8.85
C SER A 89 -10.85 9.66 -7.65
N ASN A 90 -12.00 9.56 -6.95
CA ASN A 90 -12.26 10.31 -5.71
C ASN A 90 -11.21 10.03 -4.61
N SER A 91 -10.54 8.87 -4.71
CA SER A 91 -9.31 8.51 -4.02
C SER A 91 -8.33 8.04 -5.09
N THR A 92 -7.14 8.62 -5.15
CA THR A 92 -6.15 8.23 -6.17
C THR A 92 -5.62 6.83 -5.87
N LEU A 93 -5.78 5.89 -6.80
CA LEU A 93 -5.36 4.49 -6.63
C LEU A 93 -3.99 4.26 -7.27
N LEU A 94 -3.03 3.81 -6.47
CA LEU A 94 -1.71 3.39 -6.91
C LEU A 94 -1.60 1.87 -6.90
N ILE A 95 -0.98 1.30 -7.93
CA ILE A 95 -0.57 -0.11 -7.94
C ILE A 95 0.95 -0.15 -7.82
N LEU A 96 1.43 -0.81 -6.77
CA LEU A 96 2.84 -0.96 -6.45
C LEU A 96 3.25 -2.42 -6.55
N SER A 97 4.47 -2.67 -7.02
CA SER A 97 5.13 -3.97 -6.97
C SER A 97 6.27 -3.89 -5.96
N VAL A 98 6.22 -4.71 -4.93
CA VAL A 98 7.11 -4.63 -3.78
C VAL A 98 7.71 -6.02 -3.50
N PRO A 99 9.02 -6.17 -3.27
CA PRO A 99 9.60 -7.45 -2.86
C PRO A 99 8.91 -8.02 -1.61
N VAL A 100 8.70 -9.34 -1.55
CA VAL A 100 7.99 -10.01 -0.42
C VAL A 100 8.60 -9.63 0.94
N VAL A 101 9.92 -9.54 1.03
CA VAL A 101 10.65 -9.17 2.26
C VAL A 101 10.24 -7.77 2.78
N ILE A 102 9.89 -6.86 1.87
CA ILE A 102 9.47 -5.50 2.22
C ILE A 102 7.98 -5.49 2.55
N TRP A 103 7.17 -6.30 1.85
CA TRP A 103 5.74 -6.46 2.16
C TRP A 103 5.51 -6.92 3.60
N ASP A 104 6.30 -7.89 4.09
CA ASP A 104 6.19 -8.39 5.47
C ASP A 104 6.45 -7.32 6.54
N TRP A 105 7.01 -6.18 6.16
CA TRP A 105 7.34 -5.05 7.04
C TRP A 105 6.34 -3.89 6.92
N ILE A 106 5.42 -3.94 5.96
CA ILE A 106 4.37 -2.93 5.81
C ILE A 106 3.27 -3.23 6.85
N PRO A 107 2.87 -2.27 7.69
CA PRO A 107 1.80 -2.48 8.65
C PRO A 107 0.46 -2.69 7.94
N ASP A 108 -0.44 -3.46 8.57
CA ASP A 108 -1.80 -3.68 8.07
C ASP A 108 -2.59 -2.37 8.15
N ASP A 109 -2.61 -1.62 7.05
CA ASP A 109 -3.34 -0.36 6.88
C ASP A 109 -4.49 -0.54 5.88
N PRO A 110 -5.72 -0.08 6.16
CA PRO A 110 -6.86 -0.21 5.25
C PRO A 110 -6.66 0.49 3.89
N ALA A 111 -5.73 1.44 3.78
CA ALA A 111 -5.35 2.05 2.52
C ALA A 111 -4.49 1.12 1.64
N CYS A 112 -3.90 0.06 2.20
CA CYS A 112 -3.04 -0.91 1.52
C CYS A 112 -3.75 -2.27 1.39
N ALA A 113 -4.06 -2.71 0.17
CA ALA A 113 -4.66 -4.01 -0.06
C ALA A 113 -3.77 -4.89 -0.95
N PHE A 114 -3.64 -6.16 -0.55
CA PHE A 114 -2.95 -7.19 -1.31
C PHE A 114 -3.71 -7.54 -2.59
N ILE A 115 -3.00 -7.59 -3.72
CA ILE A 115 -3.55 -8.03 -5.01
C ILE A 115 -3.10 -9.46 -5.32
N GLY A 116 -1.79 -9.75 -5.23
CA GLY A 116 -1.25 -11.06 -5.61
C GLY A 116 0.28 -11.12 -5.66
N PHE A 117 0.82 -12.34 -5.70
CA PHE A 117 2.24 -12.57 -5.97
C PHE A 117 2.53 -12.56 -7.47
N VAL A 118 3.61 -11.88 -7.86
CA VAL A 118 4.08 -11.80 -9.24
C VAL A 118 5.58 -12.07 -9.33
N TYR A 119 6.00 -12.63 -10.46
CA TYR A 119 7.39 -12.96 -10.78
C TYR A 119 7.84 -12.31 -12.08
N SER A 120 7.00 -11.50 -12.71
CA SER A 120 7.31 -10.78 -13.95
C SER A 120 6.99 -9.30 -13.80
N GLN A 121 7.65 -8.47 -14.60
CA GLN A 121 7.24 -7.08 -14.76
C GLN A 121 5.91 -6.98 -15.54
N ASP A 122 5.36 -5.76 -15.63
CA ASP A 122 4.23 -5.50 -16.50
C ASP A 122 4.59 -5.92 -17.95
N LEU A 123 3.86 -6.91 -18.44
CA LEU A 123 4.05 -7.50 -19.76
C LEU A 123 3.69 -6.52 -20.89
N LEU A 124 2.98 -5.43 -20.57
CA LEU A 124 2.68 -4.33 -21.49
C LEU A 124 3.87 -3.38 -21.67
N GLU A 125 4.64 -3.11 -20.59
CA GLU A 125 5.88 -2.31 -20.64
C GLU A 125 7.02 -3.10 -21.34
N TRP A 126 7.14 -4.41 -21.12
CA TRP A 126 8.20 -5.22 -21.75
C TRP A 126 8.15 -5.23 -23.29
N ARG A 127 6.96 -5.10 -23.90
CA ARG A 127 6.82 -5.06 -25.37
C ARG A 127 7.30 -3.75 -25.99
N THR A 128 7.36 -2.65 -25.24
CA THR A 128 7.80 -1.37 -25.79
C THR A 128 9.33 -1.31 -25.92
N ASP A 129 10.07 -2.00 -25.04
CA ASP A 129 11.54 -1.96 -25.04
C ASP A 129 12.20 -2.85 -26.11
N LYS A 130 11.52 -3.91 -26.58
CA LYS A 130 12.03 -4.78 -27.67
C LYS A 130 11.67 -4.32 -29.09
N LYS A 131 10.91 -3.21 -29.25
CA LYS A 131 10.58 -2.61 -30.55
C LYS A 131 11.49 -1.43 -30.93
N GLY A 132 12.69 -1.34 -30.34
CA GLY A 132 13.71 -0.34 -30.67
C GLY A 132 14.53 -0.59 -31.95
N GLN A 133 14.30 -1.70 -32.68
CA GLN A 133 14.95 -1.95 -33.98
C GLN A 133 13.91 -2.14 -35.09
N LEU A 134 13.37 -1.03 -35.57
CA LEU A 134 12.98 -0.88 -36.96
C LEU A 134 13.20 0.60 -37.32
N SER A 135 14.32 0.82 -37.98
CA SER A 135 14.69 2.06 -38.64
C SER A 135 13.57 2.55 -39.55
N ASN A 136 13.14 3.80 -39.34
CA ASN A 136 13.05 4.73 -40.46
C ASN A 136 13.40 6.14 -40.00
N VAL A 137 14.35 6.68 -40.74
CA VAL A 137 15.09 7.92 -40.57
C VAL A 137 14.41 8.99 -41.42
N LEU A 138 13.89 10.05 -40.79
CA LEU A 138 14.03 11.49 -41.14
C LEU A 138 13.06 12.34 -40.27
N PRO A 139 13.33 13.63 -40.01
CA PRO A 139 13.19 14.21 -38.69
C PRO A 139 11.98 15.13 -38.58
N ARG A 140 11.46 15.20 -37.35
CA ARG A 140 10.53 16.22 -36.90
C ARG A 140 11.30 17.55 -36.78
N SER A 141 10.88 18.58 -37.51
CA SER A 141 11.21 19.97 -37.16
C SER A 141 10.03 20.57 -36.41
N THR A 142 10.36 21.14 -35.25
CA THR A 142 9.46 21.72 -34.26
C THR A 142 9.01 23.12 -34.67
N THR A 143 7.74 23.36 -34.33
CA THR A 143 6.94 24.57 -34.11
C THR A 143 7.64 25.94 -33.95
N SER A 144 7.03 26.92 -34.65
CA SER A 144 6.67 28.30 -34.23
C SER A 144 7.73 29.31 -33.75
N SER A 145 7.78 30.49 -34.39
CA SER A 145 7.08 31.68 -33.89
C SER A 145 7.19 32.88 -34.85
N ILE A 146 6.19 33.74 -34.68
CA ILE A 146 5.78 34.93 -35.43
C ILE A 146 6.66 36.13 -35.10
N THR A 147 7.08 36.94 -36.09
CA THR A 147 6.98 38.41 -36.00
C THR A 147 7.01 39.07 -37.39
N THR A 148 6.18 40.09 -37.51
CA THR A 148 5.91 41.05 -38.58
C THR A 148 7.12 41.92 -38.97
N ASP A 149 7.29 42.26 -40.26
CA ASP A 149 7.27 43.64 -40.74
C ASP A 149 7.44 43.79 -42.27
N ASN A 150 6.98 44.95 -42.75
CA ASN A 150 6.51 45.37 -44.07
C ASN A 150 7.54 45.48 -45.23
N PRO A 151 7.07 45.71 -46.48
CA PRO A 151 7.80 45.48 -47.73
C PRO A 151 8.58 46.69 -48.26
N SER A 152 9.57 46.45 -49.13
CA SER A 152 10.17 47.49 -49.98
C SER A 152 10.44 47.01 -51.42
N LEU A 153 10.19 47.94 -52.35
CA LEU A 153 10.36 47.92 -53.81
C LEU A 153 11.69 47.34 -54.33
N PRO A 154 11.74 47.03 -55.64
CA PRO A 154 12.88 47.39 -56.46
C PRO A 154 12.56 48.45 -57.53
N LYS A 155 13.55 49.34 -57.70
CA LYS A 155 13.66 50.46 -58.64
C LYS A 155 14.08 50.01 -60.07
N PRO A 156 13.90 50.87 -61.08
CA PRO A 156 14.38 50.67 -62.45
C PRO A 156 15.78 51.27 -62.68
N THR A 157 16.47 50.84 -63.73
CA THR A 157 17.71 51.45 -64.22
C THR A 157 17.65 51.70 -65.73
N SER A 158 17.89 52.95 -66.11
CA SER A 158 18.26 53.43 -67.46
C SER A 158 19.64 52.92 -67.90
N PRO A 159 20.08 53.26 -69.12
CA PRO A 159 21.22 54.19 -69.18
C PRO A 159 21.15 55.26 -70.29
N HIS A 160 21.75 56.42 -70.00
CA HIS A 160 22.15 57.46 -70.94
C HIS A 160 23.55 57.20 -71.52
N SER A 161 23.77 57.59 -72.78
CA SER A 161 24.71 58.67 -73.20
C SER A 161 25.55 58.38 -74.46
N ASN A 162 25.42 59.32 -75.41
CA ASN A 162 26.45 60.05 -76.19
C ASN A 162 27.42 59.36 -77.16
N ILE A 163 27.51 59.95 -78.37
CA ILE A 163 28.67 60.48 -79.14
C ILE A 163 28.16 60.67 -80.60
N ALA A 164 27.91 61.88 -81.12
CA ALA A 164 28.80 62.92 -81.66
C ALA A 164 29.51 62.58 -83.00
N ASN A 165 29.08 63.25 -84.09
CA ASN A 165 29.79 63.81 -85.27
C ASN A 165 28.75 63.95 -86.41
N GLU A 166 28.67 65.01 -87.24
CA GLU A 166 29.73 65.81 -87.87
C GLU A 166 29.15 67.17 -88.39
N LYS A 167 30.01 68.16 -88.65
CA LYS A 167 29.70 69.55 -89.03
C LYS A 167 30.27 69.90 -90.42
N ARG A 168 29.59 70.85 -91.09
CA ARG A 168 30.09 71.89 -92.04
C ARG A 168 30.68 71.46 -93.41
N VAL A 169 30.22 72.08 -94.51
CA VAL A 169 30.82 73.22 -95.22
C VAL A 169 29.84 73.77 -96.30
N GLN A 170 30.05 75.05 -96.59
CA GLN A 170 29.43 76.04 -97.50
C GLN A 170 29.23 75.59 -98.97
N GLN A 171 28.33 76.25 -99.75
CA GLN A 171 28.69 77.37 -100.66
C GLN A 171 27.55 77.75 -101.65
N GLU A 172 27.23 79.04 -101.64
CA GLU A 172 26.83 80.05 -102.66
C GLU A 172 26.15 79.74 -104.03
N LEU A 173 25.50 80.85 -104.49
CA LEU A 173 25.08 81.31 -105.83
C LEU A 173 23.60 81.06 -106.19
N PHE A 174 22.71 82.04 -106.43
CA PHE A 174 22.82 83.47 -106.81
C PHE A 174 21.58 84.28 -106.33
N HIS A 175 21.81 85.56 -106.01
CA HIS A 175 20.86 86.70 -105.89
C HIS A 175 20.69 87.39 -107.29
N PRO A 176 20.03 88.57 -107.50
CA PRO A 176 19.35 89.49 -106.57
C PRO A 176 18.01 90.12 -107.07
N ASP A 177 17.44 90.92 -106.18
CA ASP A 177 16.55 92.07 -106.39
C ASP A 177 16.85 92.96 -107.61
N ILE A 178 15.80 93.62 -108.15
CA ILE A 178 15.81 95.07 -108.41
C ILE A 178 14.42 95.63 -108.05
N LYS A 179 14.41 96.55 -107.08
CA LYS A 179 13.38 97.57 -106.90
C LYS A 179 13.91 98.91 -107.41
N ASP A 180 12.98 99.65 -108.00
CA ASP A 180 12.84 101.10 -107.97
C ASP A 180 13.51 102.03 -109.02
N GLU A 181 12.60 102.89 -109.52
CA GLU A 181 12.73 104.27 -109.96
C GLU A 181 13.24 104.60 -111.37
N LEU A 182 12.33 105.16 -112.18
CA LEU A 182 12.50 106.50 -112.74
C LEU A 182 11.14 107.11 -113.12
N SER A 183 10.86 108.23 -112.47
CA SER A 183 9.72 109.10 -112.69
C SER A 183 10.10 110.26 -113.62
N LEU A 184 9.10 110.80 -114.31
CA LEU A 184 8.87 112.23 -114.57
C LEU A 184 9.22 112.87 -115.95
N LYS A 185 8.13 113.28 -116.64
CA LYS A 185 7.81 114.60 -117.26
C LYS A 185 8.00 114.88 -118.79
N MET A 186 6.90 115.45 -119.32
CA MET A 186 6.54 116.13 -120.61
C MET A 186 7.48 117.29 -121.06
N PRO A 187 7.27 118.13 -122.13
CA PRO A 187 6.09 118.40 -123.00
C PRO A 187 6.30 118.85 -124.50
N ALA A 188 5.17 119.09 -125.20
CA ALA A 188 4.84 120.16 -126.20
C ALA A 188 5.61 120.32 -127.54
N ASN A 189 5.06 120.79 -128.68
CA ASN A 189 3.74 120.94 -129.32
C ASN A 189 4.03 121.52 -130.77
N PRO A 190 3.09 121.99 -131.62
CA PRO A 190 2.95 121.64 -133.04
C PRO A 190 3.16 122.85 -134.01
N LEU A 191 2.80 122.71 -135.30
CA LEU A 191 2.77 123.75 -136.36
C LEU A 191 4.12 124.23 -136.94
N GLN A 192 4.68 123.48 -137.91
CA GLN A 192 5.31 124.08 -139.11
C GLN A 192 5.67 123.10 -140.25
N GLY A 193 5.27 121.83 -140.18
CA GLY A 193 5.48 120.85 -141.26
C GLY A 193 4.32 120.70 -142.24
N VAL A 194 3.20 121.40 -142.00
CA VAL A 194 1.90 121.14 -142.68
C VAL A 194 1.83 121.74 -144.09
N GLU A 195 2.55 122.82 -144.41
CA GLU A 195 2.46 123.43 -145.75
C GLU A 195 3.29 122.72 -146.83
N ALA A 196 4.34 121.99 -146.47
CA ALA A 196 5.14 121.25 -147.45
C ALA A 196 4.47 119.93 -147.89
N LEU A 197 3.74 119.25 -147.00
CA LEU A 197 3.12 117.95 -147.32
C LEU A 197 1.80 118.09 -148.09
N VAL A 198 1.06 119.19 -147.93
CA VAL A 198 -0.18 119.45 -148.68
C VAL A 198 0.06 119.53 -150.20
N THR A 199 1.28 119.86 -150.62
CA THR A 199 1.68 119.82 -152.04
C THR A 199 1.96 118.39 -152.53
N ALA A 200 2.37 117.47 -151.64
CA ALA A 200 2.59 116.05 -151.96
C ALA A 200 1.28 115.22 -151.92
N VAL A 201 0.32 115.59 -151.05
CA VAL A 201 -0.96 114.87 -150.88
C VAL A 201 -1.86 115.00 -152.12
N ARG A 202 -1.71 116.03 -152.95
CA ARG A 202 -2.54 116.21 -154.16
C ARG A 202 -2.19 115.26 -155.31
N ASN A 203 -1.02 114.61 -155.30
CA ASN A 203 -0.59 113.68 -156.35
C ASN A 203 -0.68 112.19 -155.96
N LEU A 204 -1.02 111.86 -154.70
CA LEU A 204 -1.04 110.47 -154.20
C LEU A 204 -2.44 109.85 -154.07
N THR A 205 -3.51 110.62 -154.31
CA THR A 205 -4.92 110.18 -154.18
C THR A 205 -5.47 109.42 -155.40
N SER A 206 -4.62 108.81 -156.23
CA SER A 206 -5.08 108.03 -157.40
C SER A 206 -4.29 106.73 -157.65
N ASN A 207 -3.65 106.17 -156.61
CA ASN A 207 -2.83 104.96 -156.75
C ASN A 207 -3.35 103.80 -155.88
N ASP A 208 -3.53 102.63 -156.49
CA ASP A 208 -4.23 101.43 -155.95
C ASP A 208 -3.60 100.80 -154.69
N ASN A 209 -2.41 101.23 -154.27
CA ASN A 209 -1.71 100.69 -153.10
C ASN A 209 -2.34 101.07 -151.74
N TYR A 210 -3.20 102.10 -151.67
CA TYR A 210 -3.77 102.56 -150.40
C TYR A 210 -4.94 101.70 -149.86
N LYS A 211 -5.57 100.86 -150.68
CA LYS A 211 -6.60 99.92 -150.19
C LYS A 211 -6.03 98.80 -149.30
N VAL A 212 -4.76 98.44 -149.48
CA VAL A 212 -4.12 97.36 -148.69
C VAL A 212 -3.80 97.82 -147.27
N ALA A 213 -3.39 99.07 -147.09
CA ALA A 213 -3.03 99.59 -145.76
C ALA A 213 -4.23 99.78 -144.82
N ALA A 214 -5.43 100.05 -145.36
CA ALA A 214 -6.66 100.16 -144.56
C ALA A 214 -7.08 98.79 -143.97
N ASN A 215 -6.96 97.71 -144.74
CA ASN A 215 -7.29 96.35 -144.26
C ASN A 215 -6.38 95.88 -143.12
N ILE A 216 -5.09 96.24 -143.12
CA ILE A 216 -4.15 95.86 -142.06
C ILE A 216 -4.52 96.53 -140.72
N PHE A 217 -5.04 97.76 -140.76
CA PHE A 217 -5.42 98.48 -139.54
C PHE A 217 -6.64 97.89 -138.84
N ASP A 218 -7.63 97.42 -139.61
CA ASP A 218 -8.81 96.73 -139.06
C ASP A 218 -8.41 95.38 -138.42
N GLU A 219 -7.45 94.67 -138.98
CA GLU A 219 -6.93 93.41 -138.44
C GLU A 219 -6.21 93.61 -137.09
N ILE A 220 -5.44 94.70 -136.93
CA ILE A 220 -4.77 95.05 -135.66
C ILE A 220 -5.80 95.34 -134.55
N LEU A 221 -6.92 95.98 -134.88
CA LEU A 221 -8.02 96.22 -133.92
C LEU A 221 -8.68 94.91 -133.48
N GLN A 222 -8.91 93.99 -134.41
CA GLN A 222 -9.48 92.67 -134.12
C GLN A 222 -8.60 91.83 -133.18
N LEU A 223 -7.28 91.82 -133.40
CA LEU A 223 -6.33 91.10 -132.55
C LEU A 223 -6.28 91.66 -131.12
N ARG A 224 -6.43 92.98 -130.96
CA ARG A 224 -6.41 93.62 -129.64
C ARG A 224 -7.63 93.24 -128.80
N GLU A 225 -8.78 93.08 -129.43
CA GLU A 225 -10.00 92.63 -128.75
C GLU A 225 -9.92 91.14 -128.37
N GLN A 226 -9.31 90.31 -129.21
CA GLN A 226 -9.02 88.90 -128.88
C GLN A 226 -8.06 88.77 -127.69
N LEU A 227 -7.05 89.63 -127.59
CA LEU A 227 -6.10 89.62 -126.47
C LEU A 227 -6.81 89.89 -125.14
N LYS A 228 -7.71 90.88 -125.08
CA LYS A 228 -8.51 91.16 -123.88
C LYS A 228 -9.43 90.00 -123.49
N SER A 229 -10.04 89.34 -124.47
CA SER A 229 -10.87 88.16 -124.23
C SER A 229 -10.05 87.02 -123.63
N LYS A 230 -8.82 86.80 -124.14
CA LYS A 230 -7.90 85.77 -123.65
C LYS A 230 -7.39 86.06 -122.24
N ASP A 231 -7.09 87.31 -121.90
CA ASP A 231 -6.71 87.68 -120.53
C ASP A 231 -7.85 87.44 -119.54
N ALA A 232 -9.10 87.68 -119.93
CA ALA A 232 -10.27 87.37 -119.09
C ALA A 232 -10.49 85.86 -118.92
N GLU A 233 -10.20 85.03 -119.93
CA GLU A 233 -10.17 83.57 -119.81
C GLU A 233 -9.07 83.10 -118.85
N LEU A 234 -7.87 83.69 -118.97
CA LEU A 234 -6.72 83.36 -118.11
C LEU A 234 -7.01 83.68 -116.64
N GLY A 235 -7.64 84.83 -116.36
CA GLY A 235 -8.08 85.20 -115.01
C GLY A 235 -9.15 84.26 -114.43
N ARG A 236 -10.03 83.69 -115.27
CA ARG A 236 -11.01 82.67 -114.84
C ARG A 236 -10.33 81.34 -114.52
N ALA A 237 -9.43 80.87 -115.38
CA ALA A 237 -8.67 79.64 -115.16
C ALA A 237 -7.82 79.72 -113.88
N GLN A 238 -7.20 80.86 -113.61
CA GLN A 238 -6.37 81.05 -112.42
C GLN A 238 -7.19 80.97 -111.13
N LYS A 239 -8.41 81.52 -111.11
CA LYS A 239 -9.34 81.38 -109.97
C LYS A 239 -9.78 79.93 -109.76
N GLU A 240 -10.04 79.20 -110.83
CA GLU A 240 -10.41 77.78 -110.76
C GLU A 240 -9.26 76.92 -110.22
N ILE A 241 -8.02 77.17 -110.65
CA ILE A 241 -6.83 76.50 -110.13
C ILE A 241 -6.66 76.74 -108.63
N ILE A 242 -6.87 77.97 -108.15
CA ILE A 242 -6.80 78.29 -106.71
C ILE A 242 -7.90 77.54 -105.94
N GLY A 243 -9.13 77.49 -106.48
CA GLY A 243 -10.24 76.74 -105.86
C GLY A 243 -10.01 75.22 -105.84
N LEU A 244 -9.39 74.65 -106.88
CA LEU A 244 -9.03 73.23 -106.91
C LEU A 244 -7.88 72.91 -105.95
N LYS A 245 -6.92 73.82 -105.78
CA LYS A 245 -5.79 73.64 -104.85
C LYS A 245 -6.27 73.58 -103.40
N SER A 246 -7.13 74.51 -102.98
CA SER A 246 -7.68 74.49 -101.61
C SER A 246 -8.51 73.23 -101.34
N LYS A 247 -9.29 72.77 -102.33
CA LYS A 247 -10.03 71.50 -102.25
C LYS A 247 -9.11 70.29 -102.16
N HIS A 248 -8.00 70.28 -102.90
CA HIS A 248 -7.01 69.20 -102.82
C HIS A 248 -6.37 69.13 -101.43
N GLU A 249 -6.00 70.28 -100.87
CA GLU A 249 -5.40 70.37 -99.54
C GLU A 249 -6.34 69.88 -98.43
N SER A 250 -7.63 70.22 -98.50
CA SER A 250 -8.66 69.66 -97.60
C SER A 250 -8.76 68.13 -97.71
N ARG A 251 -8.69 67.58 -98.93
CA ARG A 251 -8.75 66.11 -99.14
C ARG A 251 -7.48 65.40 -98.66
N VAL A 252 -6.33 66.06 -98.72
CA VAL A 252 -5.07 65.52 -98.19
C VAL A 252 -5.15 65.44 -96.67
N GLN A 253 -5.70 66.46 -96.01
CA GLN A 253 -5.91 66.44 -94.56
C GLN A 253 -6.89 65.33 -94.14
N GLU A 254 -8.04 65.21 -94.81
CA GLU A 254 -8.99 64.11 -94.54
C GLU A 254 -8.35 62.72 -94.69
N ARG A 255 -7.51 62.53 -95.72
CA ARG A 255 -6.78 61.27 -95.90
C ARG A 255 -5.79 61.01 -94.77
N SER A 256 -5.12 62.06 -94.27
CA SER A 256 -4.22 61.92 -93.13
C SER A 256 -4.96 61.49 -91.86
N ASP A 257 -6.14 62.06 -91.61
CA ASP A 257 -6.92 61.73 -90.42
C ASP A 257 -7.56 60.33 -90.51
N VAL A 258 -8.00 59.91 -91.70
CA VAL A 258 -8.43 58.53 -91.95
C VAL A 258 -7.29 57.54 -91.73
N SER A 259 -6.06 57.87 -92.13
CA SER A 259 -4.90 57.00 -91.87
C SER A 259 -4.66 56.79 -90.38
N LYS A 260 -4.74 57.86 -89.56
CA LYS A 260 -4.57 57.74 -88.10
C LYS A 260 -5.62 56.84 -87.46
N ILE A 261 -6.88 56.96 -87.90
CA ILE A 261 -7.98 56.11 -87.40
C ILE A 261 -7.76 54.63 -87.76
N ILE A 262 -7.20 54.35 -88.94
CA ILE A 262 -6.88 52.98 -89.35
C ILE A 262 -5.80 52.38 -88.44
N ASP A 263 -4.74 53.15 -88.16
CA ASP A 263 -3.65 52.71 -87.28
C ASP A 263 -4.16 52.45 -85.85
N GLU A 264 -4.96 53.35 -85.29
CA GLU A 264 -5.58 53.19 -83.96
C GLU A 264 -6.52 51.98 -83.88
N ASN A 265 -7.31 51.71 -84.94
CA ASN A 265 -8.15 50.52 -85.00
C ASN A 265 -7.31 49.23 -85.03
N GLY A 266 -6.20 49.23 -85.77
CA GLY A 266 -5.27 48.10 -85.80
C GLY A 266 -4.70 47.79 -84.41
N ASP A 267 -4.30 48.82 -83.67
CA ASP A 267 -3.80 48.68 -82.29
C ASP A 267 -4.88 48.14 -81.33
N LEU A 268 -6.12 48.62 -81.45
CA LEU A 268 -7.24 48.14 -80.64
C LEU A 268 -7.58 46.69 -80.93
N GLU A 269 -7.62 46.28 -82.21
CA GLU A 269 -7.81 44.89 -82.61
C GLU A 269 -6.72 43.98 -82.02
N GLY A 270 -5.45 44.43 -82.06
CA GLY A 270 -4.32 43.73 -81.46
C GLY A 270 -4.46 43.55 -79.94
N ARG A 271 -4.94 44.58 -79.23
CA ARG A 271 -5.22 44.52 -77.78
C ARG A 271 -6.37 43.57 -77.45
N ILE A 272 -7.45 43.60 -78.23
CA ILE A 272 -8.59 42.70 -78.06
C ILE A 272 -8.13 41.25 -78.25
N ALA A 273 -7.39 40.94 -79.31
CA ALA A 273 -6.86 39.59 -79.55
C ALA A 273 -5.97 39.08 -78.40
N SER A 274 -5.12 39.96 -77.87
CA SER A 274 -4.24 39.64 -76.74
C SER A 274 -5.02 39.35 -75.45
N LEU A 275 -6.04 40.16 -75.15
CA LEU A 275 -6.92 39.96 -73.99
C LEU A 275 -7.73 38.66 -74.10
N TRP A 276 -8.25 38.36 -75.30
CA TRP A 276 -8.96 37.10 -75.56
C TRP A 276 -8.06 35.90 -75.31
N LYS A 277 -6.82 35.91 -75.82
CA LYS A 277 -5.86 34.84 -75.59
C LYS A 277 -5.53 34.66 -74.11
N ALA A 278 -5.32 35.76 -73.38
CA ALA A 278 -5.07 35.72 -71.94
C ALA A 278 -6.26 35.13 -71.16
N LYS A 279 -7.49 35.53 -71.51
CA LYS A 279 -8.70 35.00 -70.88
C LYS A 279 -8.91 33.52 -71.16
N GLU A 280 -8.61 33.06 -72.37
CA GLU A 280 -8.70 31.64 -72.71
C GLU A 280 -7.70 30.81 -71.90
N THR A 281 -6.47 31.31 -71.71
CA THR A 281 -5.48 30.65 -70.86
C THR A 281 -5.89 30.61 -69.39
N GLU A 282 -6.50 31.68 -68.87
CA GLU A 282 -7.03 31.72 -67.51
C GLU A 282 -8.15 30.69 -67.33
N ILE A 283 -9.11 30.64 -68.26
CA ILE A 283 -10.20 29.65 -68.26
C ILE A 283 -9.66 28.22 -68.30
N ALA A 284 -8.66 27.95 -69.13
CA ALA A 284 -8.03 26.63 -69.21
C ALA A 284 -7.36 26.24 -67.88
N SER A 285 -6.65 27.17 -67.24
CA SER A 285 -6.02 26.93 -65.93
C SER A 285 -7.03 26.65 -64.82
N LEU A 286 -8.16 27.39 -64.80
CA LEU A 286 -9.24 27.20 -63.83
C LEU A 286 -9.94 25.86 -64.03
N ARG A 287 -10.12 25.41 -65.28
CA ARG A 287 -10.70 24.08 -65.57
C ARG A 287 -9.80 22.96 -65.04
N LEU A 288 -8.49 23.03 -65.31
CA LEU A 288 -7.53 22.05 -64.82
C LEU A 288 -7.49 21.99 -63.28
N ALA A 289 -7.50 23.14 -62.61
CA ALA A 289 -7.54 23.21 -61.15
C ALA A 289 -8.82 22.57 -60.59
N LYS A 290 -9.97 22.90 -61.19
CA LYS A 290 -11.27 22.32 -60.80
C LYS A 290 -11.31 20.81 -61.00
N ASP A 291 -10.80 20.30 -62.13
CA ASP A 291 -10.79 18.88 -62.42
C ASP A 291 -9.87 18.11 -61.44
N SER A 292 -8.73 18.71 -61.07
CA SER A 292 -7.84 18.18 -60.03
C SER A 292 -8.53 18.11 -58.65
N GLU A 293 -9.30 19.13 -58.28
CA GLU A 293 -10.04 19.15 -57.02
C GLU A 293 -11.17 18.10 -57.02
N ILE A 294 -11.90 17.95 -58.13
CA ILE A 294 -12.92 16.90 -58.30
C ILE A 294 -12.31 15.51 -58.14
N ALA A 295 -11.14 15.26 -58.75
CA ALA A 295 -10.45 13.98 -58.62
C ALA A 295 -10.04 13.68 -57.17
N ALA A 296 -9.53 14.69 -56.44
CA ALA A 296 -9.18 14.55 -55.03
C ALA A 296 -10.41 14.23 -54.16
N LEU A 297 -11.52 14.93 -54.39
CA LEU A 297 -12.78 14.68 -53.67
C LEU A 297 -13.35 13.29 -53.95
N GLN A 298 -13.24 12.80 -55.20
CA GLN A 298 -13.68 11.45 -55.55
C GLN A 298 -12.83 10.37 -54.86
N SER A 299 -11.50 10.56 -54.82
CA SER A 299 -10.60 9.66 -54.09
C SER A 299 -10.90 9.65 -52.59
N ALA A 300 -11.16 10.81 -51.98
CA ALA A 300 -11.52 10.91 -50.57
C ALA A 300 -12.87 10.23 -50.28
N LYS A 301 -13.86 10.39 -51.16
CA LYS A 301 -15.16 9.72 -51.05
C LYS A 301 -15.02 8.20 -51.11
N ALA A 302 -14.22 7.67 -52.03
CA ALA A 302 -13.97 6.23 -52.14
C ALA A 302 -13.32 5.66 -50.87
N LYS A 303 -12.35 6.39 -50.29
CA LYS A 303 -11.72 6.00 -49.03
C LYS A 303 -12.72 5.95 -47.88
N LEU A 304 -13.53 7.01 -47.69
CA LEU A 304 -14.56 7.04 -46.65
C LEU A 304 -15.60 5.93 -46.80
N GLN A 305 -15.95 5.56 -48.04
CA GLN A 305 -16.85 4.42 -48.29
C GLN A 305 -16.23 3.09 -47.86
N SER A 306 -14.93 2.89 -48.13
CA SER A 306 -14.19 1.72 -47.66
C SER A 306 -14.13 1.66 -46.14
N ASP A 307 -13.77 2.76 -45.48
CA ASP A 307 -13.65 2.83 -44.02
C ASP A 307 -15.02 2.61 -43.33
N ASN A 308 -16.11 3.09 -43.94
CA ASN A 308 -17.46 2.84 -43.43
C ASN A 308 -17.86 1.36 -43.55
N ALA A 309 -17.43 0.67 -44.62
CA ALA A 309 -17.67 -0.76 -44.77
C ALA A 309 -16.89 -1.59 -43.75
N THR A 310 -15.63 -1.24 -43.47
CA THR A 310 -14.83 -1.91 -42.42
C THR A 310 -15.44 -1.70 -41.04
N LEU A 311 -15.83 -0.48 -40.69
CA LEU A 311 -16.47 -0.18 -39.40
C LEU A 311 -17.80 -0.91 -39.23
N GLN A 312 -18.59 -1.09 -40.29
CA GLN A 312 -19.80 -1.92 -40.22
C GLN A 312 -19.48 -3.38 -39.93
N SER A 313 -18.45 -3.94 -40.57
CA SER A 313 -18.03 -5.33 -40.31
C SER A 313 -17.53 -5.52 -38.88
N GLU A 314 -16.75 -4.58 -38.35
CA GLU A 314 -16.27 -4.61 -36.96
C GLU A 314 -17.42 -4.52 -35.96
N LYS A 315 -18.40 -3.65 -36.22
CA LYS A 315 -19.61 -3.54 -35.41
C LYS A 315 -20.38 -4.86 -35.35
N ASP A 316 -20.51 -5.55 -36.47
CA ASP A 316 -21.22 -6.83 -36.54
C ASP A 316 -20.45 -7.95 -35.79
N VAL A 317 -19.12 -7.97 -35.89
CA VAL A 317 -18.26 -8.88 -35.11
C VAL A 317 -18.44 -8.63 -33.61
N LEU A 318 -18.31 -7.38 -33.17
CA LEU A 318 -18.50 -7.02 -31.75
C LEU A 318 -19.90 -7.39 -31.25
N LYS A 319 -20.94 -7.14 -32.04
CA LYS A 319 -22.32 -7.50 -31.67
C LYS A 319 -22.47 -9.02 -31.49
N LYS A 320 -21.80 -9.82 -32.32
CA LYS A 320 -21.79 -11.29 -32.19
C LYS A 320 -21.04 -11.72 -30.92
N GLU A 321 -19.85 -11.18 -30.67
CA GLU A 321 -19.06 -11.48 -29.47
C GLU A 321 -19.81 -11.13 -28.18
N PHE A 322 -20.42 -9.94 -28.11
CA PHE A 322 -21.25 -9.56 -26.97
C PHE A 322 -22.46 -10.50 -26.79
N GLY A 323 -23.10 -10.93 -27.89
CA GLY A 323 -24.20 -11.89 -27.83
C GLY A 323 -23.77 -13.26 -27.29
N GLU A 324 -22.60 -13.75 -27.67
CA GLU A 324 -22.03 -15.00 -27.17
C GLU A 324 -21.60 -14.90 -25.70
N GLN A 325 -20.96 -13.79 -25.31
CA GLN A 325 -20.62 -13.53 -23.92
C GLN A 325 -21.86 -13.42 -23.03
N TYR A 326 -22.92 -12.74 -23.48
CA TYR A 326 -24.17 -12.62 -22.73
C TYR A 326 -24.80 -14.00 -22.49
N LYS A 327 -24.84 -14.87 -23.51
CA LYS A 327 -25.31 -16.25 -23.36
C LYS A 327 -24.46 -17.04 -22.36
N SER A 328 -23.14 -16.92 -22.44
CA SER A 328 -22.25 -17.59 -21.48
C SER A 328 -22.47 -17.07 -20.05
N TRP A 329 -22.73 -15.78 -19.89
CA TRP A 329 -22.99 -15.18 -18.59
C TRP A 329 -24.33 -15.65 -18.00
N ASP A 330 -25.38 -15.73 -18.82
CA ASP A 330 -26.70 -16.22 -18.42
C ASP A 330 -26.67 -17.70 -17.98
N ILE A 331 -25.88 -18.54 -18.66
CA ILE A 331 -25.64 -19.92 -18.24
C ILE A 331 -24.92 -19.96 -16.88
N ARG A 332 -23.93 -19.09 -16.65
CA ARG A 332 -23.20 -19.02 -15.38
C ARG A 332 -24.09 -18.55 -14.23
N ILE A 333 -24.94 -17.56 -14.46
CA ILE A 333 -25.91 -17.09 -13.46
C ILE A 333 -26.88 -18.21 -13.10
N SER A 334 -27.41 -18.91 -14.11
CA SER A 334 -28.32 -20.03 -13.90
C SER A 334 -27.64 -21.13 -13.05
N LYS A 335 -26.41 -21.52 -13.39
CA LYS A 335 -25.62 -22.48 -12.59
C LYS A 335 -25.32 -21.98 -11.17
N GLN A 336 -25.03 -20.69 -11.00
CA GLN A 336 -24.80 -20.11 -9.68
C GLN A 336 -26.06 -20.16 -8.82
N LYS A 337 -27.23 -19.97 -9.41
CA LYS A 337 -28.51 -20.13 -8.72
C LYS A 337 -28.73 -21.58 -8.29
N ASP A 338 -28.52 -22.55 -9.18
CA ASP A 338 -28.66 -23.97 -8.86
C ASP A 338 -27.73 -24.39 -7.70
N LEU A 339 -26.46 -23.95 -7.74
CA LEU A 339 -25.50 -24.19 -6.66
C LEU A 339 -25.92 -23.54 -5.34
N LYS A 340 -26.53 -22.35 -5.40
CA LYS A 340 -27.02 -21.66 -4.19
C LYS A 340 -28.18 -22.42 -3.56
N ASP A 341 -29.08 -22.96 -4.37
CA ASP A 341 -30.20 -23.78 -3.91
C ASP A 341 -29.69 -25.12 -3.33
N GLU A 342 -28.68 -25.74 -3.95
CA GLU A 342 -28.02 -26.95 -3.42
C GLU A 342 -27.31 -26.69 -2.08
N VAL A 343 -26.59 -25.58 -1.94
CA VAL A 343 -25.97 -25.17 -0.67
C VAL A 343 -27.04 -24.92 0.41
N ALA A 344 -28.17 -24.34 0.06
CA ALA A 344 -29.27 -24.14 1.00
C ALA A 344 -29.86 -25.49 1.48
N ALA A 345 -30.04 -26.45 0.57
CA ALA A 345 -30.50 -27.79 0.91
C ALA A 345 -29.49 -28.54 1.80
N LEU A 346 -28.20 -28.47 1.48
CA LEU A 346 -27.14 -29.09 2.30
C LEU A 346 -27.05 -28.46 3.69
N LYS A 347 -27.22 -27.14 3.81
CA LYS A 347 -27.28 -26.47 5.11
C LYS A 347 -28.46 -26.95 5.95
N GLN A 348 -29.62 -27.12 5.34
CA GLN A 348 -30.80 -27.63 6.04
C GLN A 348 -30.60 -29.10 6.48
N LEU A 349 -29.96 -29.92 5.64
CA LEU A 349 -29.64 -31.31 5.98
C LEU A 349 -28.62 -31.37 7.13
N LEU A 350 -27.58 -30.53 7.07
CA LEU A 350 -26.57 -30.44 8.12
C LEU A 350 -27.19 -30.03 9.45
N GLU A 351 -28.08 -29.03 9.45
CA GLU A 351 -28.81 -28.60 10.64
C GLU A 351 -29.67 -29.74 11.20
N GLN A 352 -30.35 -30.50 10.35
CA GLN A 352 -31.15 -31.65 10.77
C GLN A 352 -30.29 -32.77 11.37
N GLU A 353 -29.12 -33.08 10.78
CA GLU A 353 -28.19 -34.07 11.33
C GLU A 353 -27.57 -33.57 12.64
N ASN A 354 -27.26 -32.29 12.76
CA ASN A 354 -26.72 -31.70 13.98
C ASN A 354 -27.74 -31.75 15.13
N GLN A 355 -29.02 -31.49 14.84
CA GLN A 355 -30.10 -31.67 15.81
C GLN A 355 -30.28 -33.14 16.22
N ARG A 356 -30.14 -34.08 15.28
CA ARG A 356 -30.15 -35.53 15.61
C ARG A 356 -28.94 -35.94 16.44
N ALA A 357 -27.75 -35.42 16.13
CA ALA A 357 -26.54 -35.66 16.89
C ALA A 357 -26.70 -35.14 18.32
N SER A 358 -27.14 -33.89 18.49
CA SER A 358 -27.41 -33.29 19.80
C SER A 358 -28.48 -34.05 20.60
N ALA A 359 -29.57 -34.49 19.96
CA ALA A 359 -30.56 -35.34 20.61
C ALA A 359 -29.98 -36.70 21.02
N SER A 360 -29.12 -37.30 20.18
CA SER A 360 -28.45 -38.56 20.50
C SER A 360 -27.44 -38.39 21.64
N GLU A 361 -26.69 -37.28 21.67
CA GLU A 361 -25.77 -36.91 22.74
C GLU A 361 -26.51 -36.68 24.04
N ALA A 362 -27.67 -36.01 24.02
CA ALA A 362 -28.51 -35.84 25.20
C ALA A 362 -28.99 -37.20 25.74
N THR A 363 -29.47 -38.10 24.88
CA THR A 363 -29.86 -39.45 25.34
C THR A 363 -28.69 -40.28 25.82
N LEU A 364 -27.49 -40.06 25.27
CA LEU A 364 -26.27 -40.75 25.68
C LEU A 364 -25.71 -40.14 26.97
N ALA A 365 -25.89 -38.83 27.18
CA ALA A 365 -25.60 -38.13 28.42
C ALA A 365 -26.54 -38.60 29.52
N ASP A 366 -27.86 -38.68 29.30
CA ASP A 366 -28.81 -39.24 30.26
C ASP A 366 -28.46 -40.70 30.61
N LYS A 367 -28.13 -41.52 29.60
CA LYS A 367 -27.71 -42.92 29.84
C LYS A 367 -26.37 -43.00 30.58
N LYS A 368 -25.43 -42.10 30.27
CA LYS A 368 -24.16 -42.00 30.98
C LYS A 368 -24.37 -41.48 32.38
N GLU A 369 -25.28 -40.55 32.63
CA GLU A 369 -25.62 -40.01 33.94
C GLU A 369 -26.28 -41.08 34.79
N VAL A 370 -27.22 -41.86 34.24
CA VAL A 370 -27.79 -43.02 34.96
C VAL A 370 -26.75 -44.11 35.22
N ALA A 371 -25.85 -44.37 34.26
CA ALA A 371 -24.77 -45.33 34.44
C ALA A 371 -23.68 -44.79 35.39
N LEU A 372 -23.42 -43.49 35.39
CA LEU A 372 -22.52 -42.78 36.28
C LEU A 372 -23.12 -42.70 37.67
N ASP A 373 -24.42 -42.51 37.84
CA ASP A 373 -25.10 -42.58 39.13
C ASP A 373 -25.08 -44.02 39.66
N GLY A 374 -25.29 -45.01 38.79
CA GLY A 374 -25.18 -46.43 39.17
C GLY A 374 -23.76 -46.82 39.56
N THR A 375 -22.76 -46.39 38.78
CA THR A 375 -21.35 -46.63 39.09
C THR A 375 -20.86 -45.75 40.23
N TRP A 376 -21.36 -44.53 40.41
CA TRP A 376 -21.07 -43.64 41.52
C TRP A 376 -21.70 -44.16 42.78
N MET A 377 -22.93 -44.68 42.78
CA MET A 377 -23.50 -45.37 43.94
C MET A 377 -22.70 -46.63 44.29
N TRP A 378 -22.26 -47.40 43.29
CA TRP A 378 -21.41 -48.56 43.51
C TRP A 378 -20.01 -48.16 44.00
N LEU A 379 -19.42 -47.10 43.45
CA LEU A 379 -18.11 -46.58 43.79
C LEU A 379 -18.16 -45.81 45.12
N LYS A 380 -19.29 -45.20 45.49
CA LYS A 380 -19.59 -44.65 46.81
C LYS A 380 -19.76 -45.76 47.83
N SER A 381 -20.39 -46.88 47.42
CA SER A 381 -20.44 -48.08 48.25
C SER A 381 -19.04 -48.65 48.43
N CYS A 382 -18.24 -48.78 47.37
CA CYS A 382 -16.85 -49.23 47.44
C CYS A 382 -15.95 -48.20 48.13
N GLU A 383 -16.19 -46.90 48.03
CA GLU A 383 -15.48 -45.81 48.68
C GLU A 383 -15.81 -45.85 50.15
N ASN A 384 -17.08 -46.03 50.55
CA ASN A 384 -17.44 -46.23 51.95
C ASN A 384 -16.84 -47.53 52.50
N THR A 385 -16.83 -48.63 51.73
CA THR A 385 -16.17 -49.87 52.15
C THR A 385 -14.65 -49.73 52.18
N LEU A 386 -14.06 -48.99 51.24
CA LEU A 386 -12.63 -48.65 51.22
C LEU A 386 -12.30 -47.60 52.27
N GLU A 387 -13.23 -46.77 52.72
CA GLU A 387 -13.07 -45.76 53.76
C GLU A 387 -13.24 -46.41 55.13
N GLU A 388 -14.12 -47.42 55.26
CA GLU A 388 -14.18 -48.34 56.38
C GLU A 388 -12.89 -49.17 56.46
N GLU A 389 -12.41 -49.72 55.34
CA GLU A 389 -11.13 -50.43 55.25
C GLU A 389 -9.92 -49.47 55.39
N ARG A 390 -9.98 -48.21 54.92
CA ARG A 390 -8.94 -47.18 55.09
C ARG A 390 -8.97 -46.56 56.47
N GLN A 391 -10.09 -46.53 57.18
CA GLN A 391 -10.16 -46.21 58.60
C GLN A 391 -9.67 -47.39 59.45
N GLU A 392 -9.85 -48.63 58.98
CA GLU A 392 -9.16 -49.81 59.54
C GLU A 392 -7.66 -49.86 59.19
N LEU A 393 -7.22 -49.21 58.09
CA LEU A 393 -5.83 -49.25 57.58
C LEU A 393 -5.08 -47.90 57.63
N GLU A 394 -5.67 -46.83 58.18
CA GLU A 394 -5.15 -45.45 58.26
C GLU A 394 -4.47 -44.90 56.97
N LEU A 395 -5.15 -44.93 55.80
CA LEU A 395 -4.57 -44.42 54.54
C LEU A 395 -5.37 -43.27 53.91
N GLU A 396 -4.91 -42.04 54.16
CA GLU A 396 -5.43 -40.74 53.67
C GLU A 396 -4.94 -40.44 52.23
N TYR A 397 -5.72 -39.68 51.44
CA TYR A 397 -5.41 -39.36 50.04
C TYR A 397 -4.04 -38.66 49.91
N LEU A 398 -3.08 -39.35 49.29
CA LEU A 398 -1.71 -38.90 49.22
C LEU A 398 -1.51 -37.82 48.14
N ASP A 399 -1.46 -36.54 48.52
CA ASP A 399 -0.68 -35.55 47.79
C ASP A 399 0.80 -35.94 47.94
N LEU A 400 1.42 -36.47 46.88
CA LEU A 400 2.77 -37.05 46.97
C LEU A 400 3.81 -36.03 47.46
N ASN A 401 3.59 -34.73 47.22
CA ASN A 401 4.42 -33.67 47.79
C ASN A 401 4.23 -33.60 49.31
N ASP A 402 2.98 -33.58 49.78
CA ASP A 402 2.65 -33.48 51.20
C ASP A 402 3.27 -34.65 52.00
N LEU A 403 3.18 -35.89 51.51
CA LEU A 403 3.74 -37.03 52.24
C LEU A 403 5.26 -37.09 52.24
N LEU A 404 5.90 -36.66 51.16
CA LEU A 404 7.35 -36.56 51.15
C LEU A 404 7.79 -35.51 52.18
N VAL A 405 7.21 -34.31 52.14
CA VAL A 405 7.63 -33.22 53.02
C VAL A 405 7.27 -33.52 54.47
N ARG A 406 6.08 -34.04 54.77
CA ARG A 406 5.69 -34.50 56.11
C ARG A 406 6.67 -35.54 56.66
N ARG A 407 6.99 -36.58 55.87
CA ARG A 407 7.85 -37.68 56.33
C ARG A 407 9.23 -37.20 56.76
N PHE A 408 9.82 -36.24 56.05
CA PHE A 408 11.17 -35.78 56.32
C PHE A 408 11.21 -34.57 57.29
N PHE A 409 10.27 -33.64 57.19
CA PHE A 409 10.36 -32.33 57.86
C PHE A 409 9.40 -32.17 59.06
N LEU A 410 8.33 -32.95 59.14
CA LEU A 410 7.45 -33.02 60.32
C LEU A 410 8.00 -34.01 61.36
N THR A 411 9.28 -33.88 61.69
CA THR A 411 9.99 -34.77 62.61
C THR A 411 10.61 -33.99 63.78
N LYS A 412 10.76 -34.68 64.91
CA LYS A 412 11.49 -34.15 66.09
C LYS A 412 12.99 -34.24 65.85
N LEU A 413 13.67 -33.11 65.97
CA LEU A 413 15.11 -33.01 65.76
C LEU A 413 15.85 -33.17 67.07
N THR A 414 16.86 -34.03 67.12
CA THR A 414 17.69 -34.22 68.33
C THR A 414 18.91 -33.31 68.26
N GLU A 415 19.07 -32.41 69.24
CA GLU A 415 20.27 -31.59 69.36
C GLU A 415 21.47 -32.49 69.68
N SER A 416 22.59 -32.27 68.99
CA SER A 416 23.87 -32.94 69.26
C SER A 416 24.98 -31.90 69.34
N GLU A 417 26.17 -32.28 69.83
CA GLU A 417 27.31 -31.35 69.98
C GLU A 417 27.68 -30.63 68.67
N ASN A 418 27.41 -31.25 67.51
CA ASN A 418 27.69 -30.68 66.19
C ASN A 418 26.49 -29.96 65.55
N LEU A 419 25.32 -30.02 66.17
CA LEU A 419 24.04 -29.62 65.61
C LEU A 419 23.16 -28.91 66.65
N THR A 420 23.27 -27.59 66.69
CA THR A 420 22.43 -26.72 67.53
C THR A 420 21.46 -25.94 66.66
N TRP A 421 20.28 -25.57 67.19
CA TRP A 421 19.30 -24.73 66.49
C TRP A 421 19.88 -23.42 65.96
N LYS A 422 20.88 -22.87 66.66
CA LYS A 422 21.61 -21.67 66.24
C LYS A 422 22.41 -21.90 64.96
N LYS A 423 23.01 -23.08 64.79
CA LYS A 423 23.76 -23.46 63.60
C LYS A 423 22.82 -23.75 62.42
N ILE A 424 21.75 -24.52 62.65
CA ILE A 424 20.70 -24.79 61.65
C ILE A 424 20.08 -23.48 61.16
N SER A 425 19.70 -22.58 62.08
CA SER A 425 19.19 -21.26 61.72
C SER A 425 20.20 -20.42 60.94
N GLY A 426 21.50 -20.50 61.29
CA GLY A 426 22.57 -19.80 60.56
C GLY A 426 22.77 -20.33 59.13
N GLU A 427 22.56 -21.63 58.90
CA GLU A 427 22.66 -22.26 57.58
C GLU A 427 21.38 -22.03 56.74
N LEU A 428 20.19 -22.12 57.35
CA LEU A 428 18.92 -21.94 56.67
C LEU A 428 18.62 -20.47 56.29
N TYR A 429 19.13 -19.51 57.06
CA TYR A 429 18.97 -18.07 56.79
C TYR A 429 20.28 -17.44 56.28
N GLN A 430 21.01 -18.16 55.43
CA GLN A 430 22.09 -17.58 54.61
C GLN A 430 21.53 -16.47 53.69
N PRO A 431 22.34 -15.49 53.25
CA PRO A 431 21.88 -14.35 52.45
C PRO A 431 21.05 -14.71 51.21
N ASP A 432 21.37 -15.84 50.58
CA ASP A 432 20.69 -16.32 49.37
C ASP A 432 19.28 -16.88 49.69
N LEU A 433 19.12 -17.56 50.82
CA LEU A 433 17.85 -18.12 51.30
C LEU A 433 16.93 -17.08 51.95
N ILE A 434 17.47 -15.99 52.51
CA ILE A 434 16.65 -14.89 53.08
C ILE A 434 15.76 -14.23 52.00
N LYS A 435 16.21 -14.21 50.74
CA LYS A 435 15.39 -13.72 49.62
C LYS A 435 14.18 -14.63 49.34
N ILE A 436 14.30 -15.92 49.67
CA ILE A 436 13.30 -16.95 49.41
C ILE A 436 12.34 -17.09 50.60
N ILE A 437 12.87 -16.98 51.83
CA ILE A 437 12.13 -17.10 53.08
C ILE A 437 12.13 -15.72 53.77
N PRO A 438 11.11 -14.88 53.52
CA PRO A 438 11.12 -13.47 53.92
C PRO A 438 11.00 -13.27 55.43
N LYS A 439 10.45 -14.25 56.15
CA LYS A 439 10.23 -14.18 57.60
C LYS A 439 11.09 -15.23 58.31
N LYS A 440 11.80 -14.81 59.38
CA LYS A 440 12.49 -15.74 60.26
C LYS A 440 11.49 -16.40 61.20
N PHE A 441 11.36 -17.71 61.08
CA PHE A 441 10.56 -18.52 61.97
C PHE A 441 11.40 -19.11 63.10
N PRO A 442 10.81 -19.27 64.30
CA PRO A 442 11.46 -20.00 65.37
C PRO A 442 11.68 -21.46 64.92
N LEU A 443 12.93 -21.93 64.99
CA LEU A 443 13.26 -23.33 64.75
C LEU A 443 13.35 -24.03 66.09
N SER A 444 12.40 -24.93 66.36
CA SER A 444 12.37 -25.75 67.58
C SER A 444 11.55 -27.03 67.39
N ASN A 445 11.48 -27.88 68.41
CA ASN A 445 10.61 -29.08 68.36
C ASN A 445 9.16 -28.84 68.81
N SER A 446 8.72 -27.58 68.99
CA SER A 446 7.30 -27.31 69.14
C SER A 446 6.53 -27.78 67.91
N ILE A 447 5.25 -28.10 68.07
CA ILE A 447 4.39 -28.57 66.96
C ILE A 447 4.34 -27.49 65.87
N GLN A 448 4.11 -26.24 66.28
CA GLN A 448 4.11 -25.04 65.44
C GLN A 448 5.39 -24.93 64.60
N SER A 449 6.55 -25.10 65.24
CA SER A 449 7.85 -25.00 64.57
C SER A 449 8.13 -26.17 63.62
N GLN A 450 7.54 -27.35 63.84
CA GLN A 450 7.64 -28.49 62.93
C GLN A 450 6.88 -28.21 61.63
N TYR A 451 5.63 -27.77 61.72
CA TYR A 451 4.85 -27.36 60.55
C TYR A 451 5.52 -26.20 59.80
N LEU A 452 6.10 -25.21 60.49
CA LEU A 452 6.83 -24.15 59.80
C LEU A 452 8.10 -24.61 59.09
N ARG A 453 8.76 -25.69 59.55
CA ARG A 453 9.85 -26.31 58.78
C ARG A 453 9.33 -26.99 57.52
N MET A 454 8.19 -27.66 57.62
CA MET A 454 7.48 -28.26 56.49
C MET A 454 7.15 -27.18 55.44
N ALA A 455 6.56 -26.07 55.85
CA ALA A 455 6.25 -24.93 55.00
C ALA A 455 7.49 -24.33 54.32
N VAL A 456 8.63 -24.26 55.05
CA VAL A 456 9.90 -23.82 54.46
C VAL A 456 10.39 -24.78 53.38
N ALA A 457 10.28 -26.09 53.61
CA ALA A 457 10.63 -27.09 52.62
C ALA A 457 9.72 -27.00 51.39
N GLU A 458 8.41 -26.90 51.58
CA GLU A 458 7.44 -26.63 50.52
C GLU A 458 7.76 -25.37 49.73
N LYS A 459 8.10 -24.26 50.38
CA LYS A 459 8.49 -23.02 49.69
C LYS A 459 9.72 -23.21 48.79
N ILE A 460 10.73 -23.92 49.28
CA ILE A 460 11.94 -24.21 48.51
C ILE A 460 11.60 -25.12 47.32
N ILE A 461 10.75 -26.12 47.52
CA ILE A 461 10.29 -27.01 46.45
C ILE A 461 9.44 -26.25 45.42
N ALA A 462 8.49 -25.41 45.86
CA ALA A 462 7.67 -24.55 45.00
C ALA A 462 8.51 -23.59 44.15
N MET A 463 9.58 -23.04 44.74
CA MET A 463 10.55 -22.24 43.99
C MET A 463 11.20 -23.05 42.87
N ILE A 464 11.60 -24.29 43.12
CA ILE A 464 12.27 -25.14 42.15
C ILE A 464 11.30 -25.64 41.08
N TYR A 465 10.05 -25.94 41.45
CA TYR A 465 8.99 -26.18 40.48
C TYR A 465 8.83 -24.98 39.55
N TYR A 466 8.77 -23.77 40.09
CA TYR A 466 8.66 -22.56 39.28
C TYR A 466 9.91 -22.30 38.41
N SER A 467 11.12 -22.36 38.98
CA SER A 467 12.32 -21.90 38.28
C SER A 467 12.91 -22.92 37.31
N ASP A 468 12.82 -24.21 37.64
CA ASP A 468 13.58 -25.25 36.96
C ASP A 468 12.66 -26.23 36.22
N ILE A 469 11.53 -26.63 36.81
CA ILE A 469 10.67 -27.70 36.27
C ILE A 469 9.60 -27.17 35.34
N PHE A 470 8.75 -26.24 35.79
CA PHE A 470 7.64 -25.70 35.01
C PHE A 470 8.10 -24.62 34.01
N GLN A 471 9.15 -24.97 33.26
CA GLN A 471 9.79 -24.16 32.22
C GLN A 471 9.56 -24.78 30.84
N GLN A 472 9.86 -24.02 29.79
CA GLN A 472 9.68 -24.48 28.42
C GLN A 472 10.95 -25.18 27.91
N TYR A 473 10.96 -26.51 27.87
CA TYR A 473 12.19 -27.29 27.62
C TYR A 473 12.75 -27.17 26.20
N TYR A 474 11.94 -26.72 25.23
CA TYR A 474 12.35 -26.50 23.84
C TYR A 474 13.00 -25.12 23.62
N LEU A 475 13.06 -24.24 24.62
CA LEU A 475 13.72 -22.93 24.50
C LEU A 475 15.19 -23.00 24.88
N PRO A 476 16.12 -22.45 24.11
CA PRO A 476 17.53 -22.40 24.51
C PRO A 476 17.71 -21.71 25.87
N GLU A 477 18.84 -21.93 26.55
CA GLU A 477 19.14 -21.36 27.88
C GLU A 477 19.23 -19.81 27.90
N SER A 478 19.09 -19.15 26.75
CA SER A 478 19.04 -17.69 26.69
C SER A 478 17.68 -17.16 27.14
N ASP A 479 17.68 -16.33 28.18
CA ASP A 479 16.53 -15.56 28.64
C ASP A 479 15.89 -14.69 27.55
N GLU A 480 16.62 -14.37 26.47
CA GLU A 480 16.12 -13.53 25.38
C GLU A 480 14.97 -14.20 24.63
N THR A 481 15.04 -15.51 24.39
CA THR A 481 13.98 -16.21 23.65
C THR A 481 12.69 -16.29 24.47
N GLY A 482 12.80 -16.48 25.79
CA GLY A 482 11.67 -16.41 26.70
C GLY A 482 11.02 -15.02 26.72
N LYS A 483 11.83 -13.95 26.72
CA LYS A 483 11.34 -12.56 26.63
C LYS A 483 10.63 -12.27 25.31
N ILE A 484 11.17 -12.75 24.18
CA ILE A 484 10.55 -12.61 22.86
C ILE A 484 9.20 -13.32 22.83
N LEU A 485 9.10 -14.55 23.36
CA LEU A 485 7.82 -15.26 23.45
C LEU A 485 6.82 -14.54 24.35
N ASN A 486 7.26 -13.98 25.48
CA ASN A 486 6.40 -13.17 26.34
C ASN A 486 5.87 -11.92 25.63
N GLN A 487 6.72 -11.24 24.87
CA GLN A 487 6.32 -10.08 24.08
C GLN A 487 5.35 -10.48 22.96
N LEU A 488 5.66 -11.53 22.21
CA LEU A 488 4.84 -12.03 21.12
C LEU A 488 3.46 -12.50 21.62
N TYR A 489 3.40 -13.13 22.80
CA TYR A 489 2.13 -13.50 23.42
C TYR A 489 1.26 -12.27 23.73
N LYS A 490 1.86 -11.19 24.26
CA LYS A 490 1.14 -9.94 24.56
C LYS A 490 0.65 -9.23 23.30
N GLU A 491 1.41 -9.28 22.22
CA GLU A 491 1.07 -8.64 20.96
C GLU A 491 0.07 -9.47 20.13
N ASN A 492 0.31 -10.78 20.01
CA ASN A 492 -0.51 -11.69 19.21
C ASN A 492 -0.36 -13.16 19.70
N PRO A 493 -1.27 -13.64 20.57
CA PRO A 493 -1.23 -15.00 21.11
C PRO A 493 -1.20 -16.09 20.04
N ARG A 494 -1.89 -15.87 18.91
CA ARG A 494 -1.95 -16.85 17.81
C ARG A 494 -0.61 -16.98 17.10
N ARG A 495 0.11 -15.86 16.86
CA ARG A 495 1.46 -15.89 16.28
C ARG A 495 2.44 -16.57 17.24
N GLU A 496 2.33 -16.31 18.54
CA GLU A 496 3.11 -17.01 19.56
C GLU A 496 2.89 -18.53 19.52
N ALA A 497 1.64 -18.98 19.49
CA ALA A 497 1.31 -20.40 19.45
C ALA A 497 1.89 -21.11 18.21
N ILE A 498 1.85 -20.45 17.05
CA ILE A 498 2.46 -20.96 15.81
C ILE A 498 3.98 -21.04 15.96
N PHE A 499 4.62 -19.97 16.45
CA PHE A 499 6.07 -19.92 16.61
C PHE A 499 6.57 -20.96 17.62
N ARG A 500 5.88 -21.11 18.75
CA ARG A 500 6.12 -22.14 19.76
C ARG A 500 6.00 -23.56 19.17
N SER A 501 4.99 -23.79 18.34
CA SER A 501 4.81 -25.07 17.64
C SER A 501 5.95 -25.37 16.67
N GLN A 502 6.42 -24.36 15.94
CA GLN A 502 7.57 -24.48 15.04
C GLN A 502 8.88 -24.74 15.81
N LEU A 503 9.12 -24.03 16.93
CA LEU A 503 10.27 -24.26 17.80
C LEU A 503 10.28 -25.68 18.33
N ARG A 504 9.13 -26.20 18.80
CA ARG A 504 9.02 -27.60 19.22
C ARG A 504 9.34 -28.56 18.08
N TYR A 505 8.81 -28.32 16.87
CA TYR A 505 9.07 -29.21 15.73
C TYR A 505 10.55 -29.22 15.33
N ALA A 506 11.23 -28.07 15.44
CA ALA A 506 12.65 -27.94 15.16
C ALA A 506 13.54 -28.58 16.25
N TYR A 507 13.05 -28.73 17.48
CA TYR A 507 13.82 -29.26 18.61
C TYR A 507 13.78 -30.79 18.66
N LYS A 508 14.95 -31.43 18.65
CA LYS A 508 15.06 -32.89 18.65
C LYS A 508 14.71 -33.48 20.04
N PRO A 509 13.86 -34.51 20.14
CA PRO A 509 13.48 -35.12 21.41
C PRO A 509 14.66 -35.63 22.25
N GLU A 510 15.74 -36.09 21.61
CA GLU A 510 16.93 -36.60 22.30
C GLU A 510 17.69 -35.49 23.06
N VAL A 511 17.72 -34.29 22.48
CA VAL A 511 18.36 -33.11 23.09
C VAL A 511 17.49 -32.60 24.25
N GLU A 512 16.17 -32.60 24.09
CA GLU A 512 15.21 -32.26 25.15
C GLU A 512 15.38 -33.20 26.35
N GLN A 513 15.39 -34.51 26.12
CA GLN A 513 15.53 -35.50 27.19
C GLN A 513 16.85 -35.35 27.96
N GLY A 514 17.97 -35.12 27.26
CA GLY A 514 19.27 -34.88 27.88
C GLY A 514 19.25 -33.63 28.77
N ARG A 515 18.62 -32.56 28.30
CA ARG A 515 18.47 -31.33 29.06
C ARG A 515 17.57 -31.48 30.27
N VAL A 516 16.39 -32.10 30.11
CA VAL A 516 15.47 -32.37 31.22
C VAL A 516 16.16 -33.19 32.31
N THR A 517 16.95 -34.20 31.93
CA THR A 517 17.74 -34.99 32.88
C THR A 517 18.74 -34.12 33.65
N SER A 518 19.40 -33.17 32.99
CA SER A 518 20.32 -32.23 33.65
C SER A 518 19.59 -31.25 34.57
N ILE A 519 18.41 -30.78 34.16
CA ILE A 519 17.55 -29.89 34.97
C ILE A 519 17.10 -30.60 36.24
N VAL A 520 16.54 -31.82 36.12
CA VAL A 520 16.07 -32.60 37.28
C VAL A 520 17.22 -32.86 38.26
N LYS A 521 18.39 -33.30 37.77
CA LYS A 521 19.56 -33.50 38.65
C LYS A 521 20.00 -32.21 39.33
N SER A 522 20.11 -31.11 38.58
CA SER A 522 20.49 -29.82 39.16
C SER A 522 19.46 -29.31 40.17
N ALA A 523 18.17 -29.50 39.90
CA ALA A 523 17.07 -29.12 40.79
C ALA A 523 17.11 -29.92 42.09
N THR A 524 17.28 -31.25 42.00
CA THR A 524 17.49 -32.12 43.15
C THR A 524 18.70 -31.69 43.97
N ASP A 525 19.84 -31.43 43.32
CA ASP A 525 21.07 -30.99 44.00
C ASP A 525 20.85 -29.66 44.74
N LYS A 526 20.12 -28.70 44.15
CA LYS A 526 19.77 -27.43 44.79
C LYS A 526 18.88 -27.64 46.02
N VAL A 527 17.79 -28.41 45.90
CA VAL A 527 16.85 -28.64 47.02
C VAL A 527 17.55 -29.39 48.16
N VAL A 528 18.29 -30.45 47.85
CA VAL A 528 19.07 -31.19 48.85
C VAL A 528 20.12 -30.29 49.49
N GLY A 529 20.77 -29.40 48.73
CA GLY A 529 21.70 -28.42 49.27
C GLY A 529 21.05 -27.43 50.25
N PHE A 530 19.84 -26.95 49.93
CA PHE A 530 19.10 -26.01 50.79
C PHE A 530 18.47 -26.67 52.02
N LEU A 531 17.95 -27.89 51.87
CA LEU A 531 17.24 -28.62 52.91
C LEU A 531 18.12 -29.61 53.67
N GLY A 532 19.36 -29.85 53.23
CA GLY A 532 20.33 -30.70 53.90
C GLY A 532 20.49 -30.40 55.39
N PRO A 533 20.57 -29.11 55.80
CA PRO A 533 20.58 -28.73 57.22
C PRO A 533 19.30 -29.07 57.98
N LEU A 534 18.25 -29.61 57.36
CA LEU A 534 17.00 -30.08 57.97
C LEU A 534 16.83 -31.61 57.86
N LEU A 535 17.71 -32.31 57.13
CA LEU A 535 17.67 -33.75 56.87
C LEU A 535 18.69 -34.51 57.73
N PHE A 536 18.31 -34.84 58.97
CA PHE A 536 19.29 -35.31 59.97
C PHE A 536 19.30 -36.81 60.23
N ALA A 537 18.30 -37.56 59.77
CA ALA A 537 18.29 -39.00 60.00
C ALA A 537 19.42 -39.67 59.20
N PRO A 538 20.02 -40.78 59.69
CA PRO A 538 20.98 -41.55 58.92
C PRO A 538 20.37 -41.94 57.58
N ASN A 539 21.07 -41.65 56.48
CA ASN A 539 20.60 -41.83 55.10
C ASN A 539 19.40 -40.96 54.67
N ALA A 540 18.86 -40.09 55.52
CA ALA A 540 17.71 -39.24 55.16
C ALA A 540 17.99 -38.37 53.93
N GLU A 541 19.21 -37.87 53.78
CA GLU A 541 19.59 -37.09 52.60
C GLU A 541 19.56 -37.93 51.31
N VAL A 542 20.04 -39.18 51.38
CA VAL A 542 20.08 -40.10 50.24
C VAL A 542 18.68 -40.57 49.87
N ASP A 543 17.88 -40.93 50.88
CA ASP A 543 16.49 -41.37 50.72
C ASP A 543 15.64 -40.22 50.16
N PHE A 544 15.74 -39.03 50.76
CA PHE A 544 15.05 -37.82 50.29
C PHE A 544 15.48 -37.47 48.86
N ARG A 545 16.77 -37.51 48.54
CA ARG A 545 17.26 -37.27 47.17
C ARG A 545 16.59 -38.20 46.17
N SER A 546 16.55 -39.50 46.46
CA SER A 546 15.99 -40.50 45.53
C SER A 546 14.47 -40.32 45.36
N GLU A 547 13.74 -40.10 46.45
CA GLU A 547 12.29 -39.91 46.41
C GLU A 547 11.92 -38.57 45.76
N PHE A 548 12.66 -37.50 46.06
CA PHE A 548 12.47 -36.19 45.47
C PHE A 548 12.81 -36.16 43.97
N GLU A 549 13.88 -36.85 43.54
CA GLU A 549 14.18 -36.99 42.10
C GLU A 549 13.04 -37.69 41.35
N GLY A 550 12.43 -38.72 41.95
CA GLY A 550 11.23 -39.39 41.41
C GLY A 550 10.05 -38.42 41.28
N LEU A 551 9.78 -37.64 42.32
CA LEU A 551 8.73 -36.62 42.33
C LEU A 551 8.95 -35.54 41.25
N LEU A 552 10.19 -35.10 41.04
CA LEU A 552 10.51 -34.15 39.96
C LEU A 552 10.25 -34.76 38.57
N TRP A 553 10.53 -36.05 38.36
CA TRP A 553 10.19 -36.73 37.11
C TRP A 553 8.69 -36.81 36.87
N GLU A 554 7.90 -37.07 37.91
CA GLU A 554 6.44 -37.03 37.81
C GLU A 554 5.94 -35.63 37.44
N ALA A 555 6.48 -34.58 38.07
CA ALA A 555 6.16 -33.20 37.74
C ALA A 555 6.53 -32.84 36.29
N VAL A 556 7.68 -33.32 35.80
CA VAL A 556 8.10 -33.17 34.40
C VAL A 556 7.09 -33.83 33.45
N ASP A 557 6.64 -35.04 33.76
CA ASP A 557 5.71 -35.79 32.93
C ASP A 557 4.31 -35.15 32.91
N LEU A 558 3.86 -34.58 34.02
CA LEU A 558 2.64 -33.77 34.09
C LEU A 558 2.75 -32.46 33.31
N TRP A 559 3.94 -31.85 33.29
CA TRP A 559 4.16 -30.58 32.60
C TRP A 559 4.31 -30.71 31.08
N ARG A 560 4.77 -31.87 30.58
CA ARG A 560 4.96 -32.12 29.13
C ARG A 560 3.69 -31.90 28.30
N PRO A 561 2.50 -32.43 28.68
CA PRO A 561 1.24 -32.11 28.00
C PRO A 561 0.91 -30.62 27.99
N VAL A 562 1.16 -29.91 29.10
CA VAL A 562 0.87 -28.46 29.21
C VAL A 562 1.71 -27.69 28.20
N GLN A 563 2.99 -28.02 28.05
CA GLN A 563 3.82 -27.41 27.02
C GLN A 563 3.31 -27.72 25.61
N ARG A 564 2.64 -28.86 25.40
CA ARG A 564 2.08 -29.36 24.12
C ARG A 564 0.69 -28.83 23.81
N SER A 565 0.06 -28.14 24.76
CA SER A 565 -1.23 -27.51 24.56
C SER A 565 -1.19 -26.46 23.45
N ALA A 566 -2.31 -26.29 22.76
CA ALA A 566 -2.52 -25.18 21.83
C ALA A 566 -2.45 -23.84 22.58
N GLU A 567 -2.92 -23.82 23.82
CA GLU A 567 -2.89 -22.67 24.71
C GLU A 567 -1.61 -22.65 25.54
N ARG A 568 -1.14 -21.45 25.86
CA ARG A 568 0.09 -21.27 26.62
C ARG A 568 -0.16 -21.48 28.11
N GLY A 569 0.63 -22.36 28.73
CA GLY A 569 0.68 -22.51 30.18
C GLY A 569 1.56 -21.45 30.84
N PHE A 570 1.07 -20.88 31.94
CA PHE A 570 1.77 -19.95 32.83
C PHE A 570 1.91 -20.56 34.21
N VAL A 571 3.02 -20.26 34.86
CA VAL A 571 3.23 -20.62 36.25
C VAL A 571 3.60 -19.37 37.01
N GLU A 572 3.01 -19.21 38.19
CA GLU A 572 3.23 -18.09 39.09
C GLU A 572 3.62 -18.64 40.46
N ASN A 573 4.57 -17.98 41.11
CA ASN A 573 5.05 -18.38 42.44
C ASN A 573 5.02 -17.22 43.46
N GLU A 574 4.34 -16.14 43.09
CA GLU A 574 4.08 -14.99 43.95
C GLU A 574 2.60 -15.03 44.35
N PRO A 575 2.29 -15.33 45.62
CA PRO A 575 0.91 -15.42 46.08
C PRO A 575 0.15 -14.10 45.93
N ASP A 576 -1.11 -14.20 45.53
CA ASP A 576 -2.09 -13.12 45.58
C ASP A 576 -3.33 -13.54 46.37
N ASN A 577 -4.28 -12.62 46.56
CA ASN A 577 -5.50 -12.85 47.35
C ASN A 577 -6.43 -13.93 46.77
N GLY A 578 -6.16 -14.44 45.56
CA GLY A 578 -6.92 -15.51 44.91
C GLY A 578 -6.25 -16.88 44.99
N TRP A 579 -5.15 -17.02 45.74
CA TRP A 579 -4.52 -18.32 46.02
C TRP A 579 -5.23 -19.02 47.17
N ASP A 580 -5.24 -20.34 47.13
CA ASP A 580 -5.83 -21.16 48.18
C ASP A 580 -4.89 -21.30 49.38
N ASP A 581 -5.44 -21.74 50.50
CA ASP A 581 -4.68 -22.12 51.68
C ASP A 581 -4.64 -23.64 51.85
N TYR A 582 -3.58 -24.14 52.49
CA TYR A 582 -3.53 -25.53 52.93
C TYR A 582 -4.18 -25.61 54.31
N GLU A 583 -5.37 -26.23 54.37
CA GLU A 583 -6.18 -26.42 55.59
C GLU A 583 -5.39 -27.03 56.75
N GLU A 584 -4.38 -27.85 56.45
CA GLU A 584 -3.51 -28.46 57.46
C GLU A 584 -2.82 -27.42 58.35
N TYR A 585 -2.36 -26.29 57.79
CA TYR A 585 -1.71 -25.25 58.60
C TYR A 585 -2.69 -24.48 59.49
N HIS A 586 -3.98 -24.53 59.17
CA HIS A 586 -5.04 -23.95 59.99
C HIS A 586 -5.55 -24.91 61.07
N SER A 587 -5.75 -26.18 60.70
CA SER A 587 -6.37 -27.22 61.54
C SER A 587 -5.39 -27.98 62.44
N ALA A 588 -4.09 -28.01 62.12
CA ALA A 588 -3.08 -28.72 62.91
C ALA A 588 -2.97 -28.24 64.36
N ILE A 589 -3.42 -27.01 64.66
CA ILE A 589 -3.26 -26.36 65.97
C ILE A 589 -4.55 -25.64 66.33
N GLU A 590 -5.20 -26.09 67.40
CA GLU A 590 -6.31 -25.35 68.00
C GLU A 590 -5.76 -24.16 68.81
N LEU A 591 -6.10 -22.94 68.38
CA LEU A 591 -5.83 -21.75 69.16
C LEU A 591 -6.77 -21.70 70.37
N ARG A 592 -6.24 -21.23 71.51
CA ARG A 592 -7.08 -20.93 72.66
C ARG A 592 -7.85 -19.62 72.44
N PRO A 593 -8.98 -19.38 73.13
CA PRO A 593 -9.74 -18.14 73.00
C PRO A 593 -8.93 -16.86 73.28
N ASP A 594 -7.91 -16.93 74.15
CA ASP A 594 -6.99 -15.83 74.42
C ASP A 594 -5.96 -15.59 73.31
N GLN A 595 -5.72 -16.59 72.46
CA GLN A 595 -4.81 -16.54 71.32
C GLN A 595 -5.50 -16.15 70.01
N GLU A 596 -6.79 -16.46 69.86
CA GLU A 596 -7.62 -16.08 68.70
C GLU A 596 -7.64 -14.56 68.48
N VAL A 597 -7.54 -13.77 69.55
CA VAL A 597 -7.46 -12.29 69.49
C VAL A 597 -6.21 -11.80 68.73
N HIS A 598 -5.20 -12.66 68.55
CA HIS A 598 -3.98 -12.34 67.80
C HIS A 598 -4.03 -12.74 66.33
N VAL A 599 -5.13 -13.35 65.85
CA VAL A 599 -5.34 -13.62 64.43
C VAL A 599 -5.54 -12.27 63.71
N PRO A 600 -4.76 -11.96 62.67
CA PRO A 600 -4.94 -10.73 61.90
C PRO A 600 -6.31 -10.69 61.21
N ASP A 601 -6.98 -9.54 61.27
CA ASP A 601 -8.27 -9.31 60.59
C ASP A 601 -8.13 -9.38 59.06
N GLU A 602 -7.00 -8.91 58.53
CA GLU A 602 -6.65 -8.99 57.11
C GLU A 602 -5.52 -9.99 56.90
N PRO A 603 -5.78 -11.16 56.28
CA PRO A 603 -4.74 -12.16 56.03
C PRO A 603 -3.78 -11.67 54.95
N SER A 604 -2.49 -11.89 55.18
CA SER A 604 -1.42 -11.61 54.22
C SER A 604 -0.65 -12.90 53.92
N ALA A 605 -0.34 -13.12 52.65
CA ALA A 605 0.46 -14.27 52.24
C ALA A 605 1.90 -14.10 52.71
N ILE A 606 2.42 -15.12 53.41
CA ILE A 606 3.79 -15.11 53.93
C ILE A 606 4.75 -15.74 52.94
N MET A 607 4.36 -16.87 52.35
CA MET A 607 5.15 -17.58 51.35
C MET A 607 4.26 -18.49 50.49
N SER A 608 4.70 -18.82 49.27
CA SER A 608 4.07 -19.85 48.44
C SER A 608 4.50 -21.25 48.91
N LEU A 609 3.55 -22.16 48.97
CA LEU A 609 3.76 -23.57 49.30
C LEU A 609 3.71 -24.46 48.06
N PHE A 610 2.95 -24.04 47.04
CA PHE A 610 2.95 -24.66 45.72
C PHE A 610 2.58 -23.63 44.65
N PRO A 611 3.21 -23.62 43.47
CA PRO A 611 2.97 -22.60 42.46
C PRO A 611 1.59 -22.73 41.79
N ARG A 612 1.00 -21.60 41.40
CA ARG A 612 -0.23 -21.54 40.60
C ARG A 612 0.10 -21.88 39.15
N VAL A 613 -0.67 -22.79 38.55
CA VAL A 613 -0.50 -23.22 37.15
C VAL A 613 -1.76 -22.89 36.37
N ILE A 614 -1.63 -22.07 35.33
CA ILE A 614 -2.75 -21.53 34.54
C ILE A 614 -2.58 -21.95 33.09
N VAL A 615 -3.64 -22.46 32.46
CA VAL A 615 -3.71 -22.69 31.02
C VAL A 615 -5.00 -22.06 30.51
N ASP A 616 -4.92 -21.21 29.50
CA ASP A 616 -6.09 -20.54 28.90
C ASP A 616 -6.94 -19.74 29.91
N ASN A 617 -6.28 -19.04 30.84
CA ASN A 617 -6.92 -18.34 31.97
C ASN A 617 -7.68 -19.24 32.97
N PHE A 618 -7.61 -20.57 32.83
CA PHE A 618 -8.11 -21.52 33.82
C PHE A 618 -6.96 -22.00 34.71
N PRO A 619 -7.03 -21.79 36.04
CA PRO A 619 -6.07 -22.37 36.95
C PRO A 619 -6.27 -23.90 36.97
N ILE A 620 -5.29 -24.65 36.47
CA ILE A 620 -5.20 -26.11 36.64
C ILE A 620 -4.83 -26.43 38.09
N SER A 621 -3.96 -25.59 38.67
CA SER A 621 -3.68 -25.58 40.11
C SER A 621 -3.88 -24.15 40.61
N PRO A 622 -4.68 -23.93 41.67
CA PRO A 622 -4.99 -22.60 42.21
C PRO A 622 -3.77 -21.91 42.83
N GLY A 623 -2.69 -22.67 43.09
CA GLY A 623 -1.56 -22.21 43.89
C GLY A 623 -1.93 -22.21 45.38
N TYR A 624 -0.96 -22.55 46.21
CA TYR A 624 -1.17 -22.62 47.66
C TYR A 624 -0.18 -21.72 48.39
N ALA A 625 -0.67 -21.02 49.41
CA ALA A 625 0.14 -20.12 50.21
C ALA A 625 -0.03 -20.36 51.72
N LEU A 626 1.02 -20.01 52.47
CA LEU A 626 0.97 -19.92 53.92
C LEU A 626 0.48 -18.52 54.30
N TRP A 627 -0.63 -18.43 55.03
CA TRP A 627 -1.28 -17.18 55.36
C TRP A 627 -1.05 -16.76 56.81
N SER A 628 -0.98 -15.45 57.06
CA SER A 628 -0.71 -14.91 58.40
C SER A 628 -1.79 -15.17 59.45
N ASN A 629 -3.01 -15.54 59.02
CA ASN A 629 -4.14 -15.87 59.88
C ASN A 629 -4.22 -17.36 60.24
N GLN A 630 -3.37 -18.22 59.68
CA GLN A 630 -3.39 -19.65 59.98
C GLN A 630 -2.89 -19.91 61.42
N SER A 631 -3.58 -20.81 62.12
CA SER A 631 -3.33 -21.11 63.53
C SER A 631 -1.88 -21.47 63.84
N THR A 632 -1.23 -22.20 62.93
CA THR A 632 0.19 -22.57 63.05
C THR A 632 1.10 -21.35 63.10
N VAL A 633 0.85 -20.36 62.24
CA VAL A 633 1.65 -19.13 62.16
C VAL A 633 1.45 -18.28 63.40
N VAL A 634 0.20 -18.09 63.81
CA VAL A 634 -0.15 -17.27 64.99
C VAL A 634 0.47 -17.88 66.25
N ALA A 635 0.35 -19.20 66.43
CA ALA A 635 0.91 -19.89 67.58
C ALA A 635 2.45 -19.84 67.60
N ALA A 636 3.12 -19.94 66.44
CA ALA A 636 4.56 -19.80 66.35
C ALA A 636 5.06 -18.38 66.69
N ASP A 637 4.35 -17.36 66.23
CA ASP A 637 4.67 -15.96 66.53
C ASP A 637 4.53 -15.67 68.03
N LEU A 638 3.50 -16.21 68.67
CA LEU A 638 3.32 -16.12 70.13
C LEU A 638 4.43 -16.85 70.89
N GLU A 639 4.83 -18.04 70.42
CA GLU A 639 5.96 -18.78 70.99
C GLU A 639 7.27 -17.98 70.91
N SER A 640 7.55 -17.39 69.75
CA SER A 640 8.73 -16.55 69.51
C SER A 640 8.76 -15.33 70.43
N LYS A 641 7.63 -14.63 70.57
CA LYS A 641 7.47 -13.47 71.47
C LYS A 641 7.70 -13.87 72.95
N SER A 642 7.17 -15.01 73.37
CA SER A 642 7.34 -15.54 74.74
C SER A 642 8.80 -15.88 75.05
N ARG A 643 9.50 -16.54 74.11
CA ARG A 643 10.93 -16.89 74.26
C ARG A 643 11.83 -15.66 74.31
N ASN A 644 11.56 -14.66 73.47
CA ASN A 644 12.33 -13.42 73.48
C ASN A 644 12.12 -12.63 74.78
N SER A 645 10.89 -12.60 75.31
CA SER A 645 10.57 -12.00 76.62
C SER A 645 11.31 -12.69 77.78
N MET A 646 11.39 -14.03 77.80
CA MET A 646 12.16 -14.75 78.81
C MET A 646 13.68 -14.50 78.72
N ASN A 647 14.23 -14.38 77.51
CA ASN A 647 15.65 -14.10 77.32
C ASN A 647 16.03 -12.67 77.74
N GLU A 648 15.15 -11.68 77.54
CA GLU A 648 15.36 -10.30 78.03
C GLU A 648 15.30 -10.21 79.58
N LEU A 649 14.42 -10.99 80.22
CA LEU A 649 14.34 -11.09 81.68
C LEU A 649 15.56 -11.82 82.29
N ALA A 650 16.13 -12.82 81.60
CA ALA A 650 17.33 -13.52 82.04
C ALA A 650 18.62 -12.68 81.86
N GLY A 651 18.68 -11.83 80.83
CA GLY A 651 19.83 -10.97 80.53
C GLY A 651 20.08 -9.83 81.52
N ASN A 652 19.07 -9.42 82.29
CA ASN A 652 19.18 -8.33 83.26
C ASN A 652 19.49 -8.78 84.70
N SER A 653 19.70 -10.09 84.94
CA SER A 653 19.96 -10.65 86.28
C SER A 653 21.44 -11.05 86.53
N THR A 654 22.39 -10.36 85.89
CA THR A 654 23.82 -10.47 86.22
C THR A 654 24.42 -9.14 86.68
N ARG A 655 23.75 -8.48 87.62
CA ARG A 655 24.43 -7.60 88.59
C ARG A 655 24.08 -8.01 90.01
N GLY A 656 24.91 -8.94 90.50
CA GLY A 656 25.35 -9.08 91.87
C GLY A 656 24.29 -9.14 92.96
N ILE A 657 24.14 -10.32 93.58
CA ILE A 657 24.13 -10.42 95.03
C ILE A 657 24.78 -11.74 95.44
N GLN A 658 25.71 -11.60 96.37
CA GLN A 658 26.58 -12.62 96.91
C GLN A 658 25.82 -13.68 97.72
N ARG A 659 26.41 -14.87 97.68
CA ARG A 659 26.19 -16.02 98.55
C ARG A 659 26.11 -15.67 100.05
N ARG A 660 25.04 -16.14 100.70
CA ARG A 660 24.93 -16.65 102.09
C ARG A 660 23.61 -17.45 102.09
N GLY A 661 23.44 -18.69 102.56
CA GLY A 661 24.16 -19.50 103.52
C GLY A 661 23.11 -20.13 104.45
N THR A 662 22.88 -21.45 104.30
CA THR A 662 22.28 -22.42 105.27
C THR A 662 20.87 -22.20 105.85
N ARG A 663 19.98 -23.21 105.71
CA ARG A 663 19.62 -24.19 106.75
C ARG A 663 18.56 -25.22 106.27
N ARG A 664 18.75 -26.48 106.71
CA ARG A 664 17.81 -27.62 106.65
C ARG A 664 16.58 -27.38 107.54
N PHE A 665 15.43 -27.99 107.20
CA PHE A 665 14.64 -28.84 108.11
C PHE A 665 13.60 -29.67 107.33
N SER A 666 13.32 -30.87 107.85
CA SER A 666 12.41 -31.92 107.35
C SER A 666 11.22 -32.08 108.30
N SER A 667 10.02 -32.43 107.81
CA SER A 667 8.94 -33.25 108.44
C SER A 667 7.63 -33.10 107.63
N SER A 668 7.08 -34.12 106.94
CA SER A 668 6.11 -35.15 107.38
C SER A 668 4.73 -34.66 107.84
N GLY A 669 3.65 -35.20 107.26
CA GLY A 669 2.30 -35.19 107.85
C GLY A 669 1.15 -35.44 106.86
N GLU A 670 0.50 -36.59 106.98
CA GLU A 670 -0.77 -37.02 106.34
C GLU A 670 -1.98 -36.13 106.70
N ASN A 671 -3.03 -36.14 105.85
CA ASN A 671 -4.42 -36.52 106.22
C ASN A 671 -5.45 -36.17 105.12
N THR A 672 -6.14 -37.20 104.62
CA THR A 672 -7.54 -37.20 104.09
C THR A 672 -8.55 -36.96 105.24
N PRO A 673 -9.81 -36.48 105.05
CA PRO A 673 -10.88 -37.33 104.49
C PRO A 673 -12.11 -36.67 103.79
N GLN A 674 -12.73 -37.50 102.96
CA GLN A 674 -14.17 -37.78 102.71
C GLN A 674 -15.27 -36.70 102.54
N SER A 675 -16.07 -36.98 101.51
CA SER A 675 -17.38 -36.46 101.05
C SER A 675 -18.53 -36.58 102.08
N PRO A 676 -19.72 -35.99 101.83
CA PRO A 676 -20.81 -36.83 101.29
C PRO A 676 -21.82 -36.16 100.33
N ARG A 677 -22.20 -36.95 99.31
CA ARG A 677 -23.54 -37.36 98.81
C ARG A 677 -24.73 -36.36 98.64
N SER A 678 -25.32 -36.53 97.45
CA SER A 678 -26.54 -36.04 96.77
C SER A 678 -27.89 -36.20 97.53
N PRO A 679 -29.04 -35.74 96.98
CA PRO A 679 -29.81 -36.60 96.06
C PRO A 679 -30.61 -35.94 94.90
N LEU A 680 -31.02 -36.85 94.00
CA LEU A 680 -31.87 -36.80 92.78
C LEU A 680 -33.21 -36.05 92.83
N GLY A 681 -33.70 -35.65 91.64
CA GLY A 681 -35.11 -35.43 91.34
C GLY A 681 -35.39 -35.18 89.83
N ASN A 682 -36.14 -36.09 89.20
CA ASN A 682 -36.52 -36.15 87.77
C ASN A 682 -37.72 -35.24 87.39
N LEU A 683 -37.89 -35.09 86.05
CA LEU A 683 -39.14 -35.07 85.23
C LEU A 683 -39.56 -33.77 84.47
N HIS A 684 -39.51 -33.92 83.14
CA HIS A 684 -40.47 -33.59 82.07
C HIS A 684 -40.94 -32.15 81.73
N ALA A 685 -40.63 -31.78 80.48
CA ALA A 685 -41.49 -31.26 79.39
C ALA A 685 -42.52 -30.15 79.65
N LEU A 686 -42.43 -29.05 78.88
CA LEU A 686 -43.58 -28.45 78.21
C LEU A 686 -43.19 -27.56 77.02
N MET A 687 -43.87 -27.74 75.90
CA MET A 687 -43.94 -26.81 74.78
C MET A 687 -44.64 -25.50 75.19
N HIS A 688 -44.29 -24.37 74.55
CA HIS A 688 -45.27 -23.49 73.90
C HIS A 688 -44.61 -22.39 73.05
N THR A 689 -45.14 -22.32 71.83
CA THR A 689 -45.07 -21.27 70.80
C THR A 689 -45.46 -19.86 71.28
N LYS A 690 -44.85 -18.80 70.72
CA LYS A 690 -45.55 -17.55 70.40
C LYS A 690 -44.83 -16.67 69.36
N ASN A 691 -45.50 -16.48 68.22
CA ASN A 691 -45.27 -15.47 67.19
C ASN A 691 -45.62 -14.05 67.68
N ARG A 692 -44.92 -13.01 67.18
CA ARG A 692 -45.48 -11.93 66.32
C ARG A 692 -44.53 -10.70 66.18
N SER A 693 -43.98 -10.55 64.97
CA SER A 693 -44.15 -9.44 63.99
C SER A 693 -43.94 -7.94 64.32
N ILE A 694 -43.56 -7.22 63.22
CA ILE A 694 -43.65 -5.77 62.88
C ILE A 694 -42.23 -5.13 62.82
N SER A 695 -41.74 -4.42 61.78
CA SER A 695 -42.33 -3.67 60.65
C SER A 695 -41.30 -3.39 59.53
N LEU A 696 -41.80 -3.31 58.29
CA LEU A 696 -41.18 -2.68 57.11
C LEU A 696 -41.20 -1.13 57.17
N PRO A 697 -40.48 -0.46 56.26
CA PRO A 697 -41.10 0.64 55.51
C PRO A 697 -40.98 0.50 53.98
N ARG A 698 -41.99 1.05 53.31
CA ARG A 698 -42.24 1.08 51.86
C ARG A 698 -41.84 2.45 51.30
N ARG A 699 -41.22 2.50 50.12
CA ARG A 699 -41.48 3.55 49.12
C ARG A 699 -41.13 3.08 47.70
N GLU A 700 -42.03 3.40 46.80
CA GLU A 700 -42.10 3.04 45.37
C GLU A 700 -41.28 4.00 44.50
N LEU A 701 -40.88 3.58 43.29
CA LEU A 701 -41.34 4.18 42.01
C LEU A 701 -40.65 3.54 40.77
N SER A 702 -41.50 2.92 39.93
CA SER A 702 -41.57 2.91 38.46
C SER A 702 -40.33 2.91 37.55
N GLY A 703 -40.28 1.93 36.62
CA GLY A 703 -39.55 2.01 35.34
C GLY A 703 -39.83 0.79 34.44
N THR A 704 -40.65 0.97 33.40
CA THR A 704 -41.00 0.01 32.32
C THR A 704 -39.86 -0.26 31.33
N PRO A 705 -39.80 -1.43 30.65
CA PRO A 705 -38.88 -1.63 29.53
C PRO A 705 -39.53 -1.33 28.17
N GLY A 706 -38.86 -0.52 27.36
CA GLY A 706 -39.20 -0.28 25.96
C GLY A 706 -38.51 -1.28 25.04
N ARG A 707 -39.27 -1.75 24.05
CA ARG A 707 -38.79 -2.42 22.83
C ARG A 707 -38.04 -1.44 21.93
N GLU A 708 -36.97 -1.92 21.30
CA GLU A 708 -36.78 -1.94 19.85
C GLU A 708 -36.03 -3.22 19.46
#